data_AF-A0A2V5I3J2-F1
#
_entry.id   AF-A0A2V5I3J2-F1
#
_cell.length_a   1.000
_cell.length_b   1.000
_cell.length_c   1.000
_cell.angle_alpha   90.00
_cell.angle_beta   90.00
_cell.angle_gamma   90.00
#
_symmetry.space_group_name_H-M   'P 1'
#
loop_
_entity.id
_entity.type
_entity.pdbx_description
1 polymer ?
#
loop_
_entity_poly.entity_id
_entity_poly.type
_entity_poly.pdbx_seq_one_letter_code
_entity_poly.pdbx_strand_id
1 'polypeptide(L)'
;MPQTTSTSTSTSSPTATTPTTKALVCRVCEKGFSKAEHLRRHERCHTGSKPFVCKDCRRPFARQDALTRHEKLHVRAANAKQAQVQQSAVHVPPQASPLDALAWDTHRTTAPGVVSSSTPNNAWETSQAEAQPGLQHAASDLDFTLIWPDSENLFQSIMACDTTDQWQMPLGALPFPPVVQDVNGMNFGSPNSFDDRGSSIGAIPSGGSHQAVRDVTEMVTSSSSSVTAAIKATSITSVFLDECLHMFFVRFIPTFPILHRATFVFRECTHPLLLNAMALGSLYLGPKDSVAKGEALWRLAHTAIATSWQSLITHSGPYDACKGVQLLLTALLGQIYGALSKNRVIRTTSQVFRPLGFFWARHCGMLDCEPFSMESVPFPSAPNSEKENRWRTWAAREIQQRALLAYHILDGLVAQMSGDGASTRHVANPLILPSSEAAFDASNVDEWIATMRSQRSEQPSFRLVFRSLFPPIGSFRPLDYQFSAFALRVVLEGLQSLVSDSDESDLAAVGVPGRSDVRRALAQVHETITMSIHLSAPERLEVLLRWHTICLDTMINSTILCRHVCSRYDITQHVSGGSRTMRPGFDMVKWVNTEDARRALLHAIAIQDIVEQLPRGRAHVIHIPSSLFSATTIYVVFSLAGVTNIHLPRTIVWQDALLSRADLNLGCDTLRPSTGSETRRFVEEGRTDSPPGMGAVRNLLYEMNSLQKLFRCLFSQWGIAHDMEEIIDQWITLCH
;
A
#
# COMPACT_ATOMS: atom_id res chain seq x y z
N MET A 1 -90.11 -32.61 -4.70
CA MET A 1 -90.90 -31.39 -4.38
C MET A 1 -90.60 -30.99 -2.95
N PRO A 2 -90.51 -29.69 -2.58
CA PRO A 2 -90.27 -28.45 -3.35
C PRO A 2 -88.81 -27.96 -3.15
N GLN A 3 -88.13 -27.34 -4.14
CA GLN A 3 -88.25 -25.96 -4.66
C GLN A 3 -87.73 -24.87 -3.69
N THR A 4 -86.59 -24.25 -4.03
CA THR A 4 -86.40 -22.81 -4.39
C THR A 4 -86.53 -21.87 -3.19
N THR A 5 -85.62 -20.94 -2.89
CA THR A 5 -85.20 -19.80 -3.73
C THR A 5 -84.00 -19.09 -3.11
N SER A 6 -83.21 -18.49 -3.99
CA SER A 6 -82.23 -17.42 -3.83
C SER A 6 -82.63 -16.24 -2.91
N THR A 7 -81.65 -15.65 -2.21
CA THR A 7 -81.32 -14.21 -2.30
C THR A 7 -79.97 -13.89 -1.67
N SER A 8 -79.31 -12.92 -2.29
CA SER A 8 -77.94 -12.44 -2.18
C SER A 8 -77.77 -11.22 -1.28
N THR A 9 -76.61 -11.12 -0.59
CA THR A 9 -75.80 -9.92 -0.23
C THR A 9 -74.63 -10.44 0.64
N SER A 10 -73.40 -9.95 0.68
CA SER A 10 -72.64 -8.87 0.02
C SER A 10 -71.17 -9.02 0.46
N THR A 11 -70.23 -8.81 -0.47
CA THR A 11 -68.84 -8.32 -0.31
C THR A 11 -67.86 -9.00 0.66
N SER A 12 -66.87 -9.71 0.11
CA SER A 12 -65.45 -9.48 0.40
C SER A 12 -64.59 -9.96 -0.78
N SER A 13 -63.64 -9.12 -1.20
CA SER A 13 -62.75 -9.31 -2.36
C SER A 13 -61.71 -10.41 -2.11
N PRO A 14 -61.34 -11.23 -3.12
CA PRO A 14 -60.36 -12.29 -2.93
C PRO A 14 -58.93 -11.85 -3.28
N THR A 15 -58.00 -12.33 -2.46
CA THR A 15 -56.56 -12.43 -2.75
C THR A 15 -56.25 -13.56 -3.74
N ALA A 16 -55.27 -13.27 -4.59
CA ALA A 16 -54.23 -14.15 -5.15
C ALA A 16 -54.60 -15.25 -6.17
N THR A 17 -54.09 -15.08 -7.39
CA THR A 17 -53.19 -16.05 -8.03
C THR A 17 -52.46 -15.41 -9.22
N THR A 18 -51.16 -15.17 -9.10
CA THR A 18 -50.26 -14.94 -10.24
C THR A 18 -49.53 -16.25 -10.57
N PRO A 19 -49.30 -16.58 -11.86
CA PRO A 19 -48.78 -17.87 -12.26
C PRO A 19 -47.27 -17.98 -12.00
N THR A 20 -46.85 -19.10 -11.44
CA THR A 20 -45.44 -19.49 -11.24
C THR A 20 -44.72 -19.63 -12.58
N THR A 21 -43.74 -18.76 -12.86
CA THR A 21 -42.76 -18.94 -13.93
C THR A 21 -41.81 -20.08 -13.54
N LYS A 22 -41.89 -21.20 -14.26
CA LYS A 22 -40.99 -22.34 -14.09
C LYS A 22 -39.54 -21.90 -14.38
N ALA A 23 -38.66 -21.94 -13.38
CA ALA A 23 -37.26 -21.57 -13.52
C ALA A 23 -36.50 -22.56 -14.42
N LEU A 24 -35.66 -22.05 -15.31
CA LEU A 24 -34.84 -22.84 -16.24
C LEU A 24 -33.43 -22.99 -15.66
N VAL A 25 -33.01 -24.20 -15.34
CA VAL A 25 -31.81 -24.46 -14.52
C VAL A 25 -30.66 -25.00 -15.37
N CYS A 26 -29.44 -24.50 -15.15
CA CYS A 26 -28.24 -25.04 -15.80
C CYS A 26 -27.86 -26.39 -15.21
N ARG A 27 -27.69 -27.40 -16.06
CA ARG A 27 -27.35 -28.76 -15.61
C ARG A 27 -25.89 -28.94 -15.15
N VAL A 28 -25.04 -27.94 -15.35
CA VAL A 28 -23.60 -28.01 -15.02
C VAL A 28 -23.30 -27.34 -13.67
N CYS A 29 -23.99 -26.26 -13.32
CA CYS A 29 -23.77 -25.53 -12.06
C CYS A 29 -25.06 -25.17 -11.31
N GLU A 30 -26.19 -25.75 -11.72
CA GLU A 30 -27.50 -25.66 -11.05
C GLU A 30 -28.07 -24.23 -10.88
N LYS A 31 -27.48 -23.25 -11.56
CA LYS A 31 -27.95 -21.86 -11.53
C LYS A 31 -29.27 -21.71 -12.29
N GLY A 32 -30.26 -21.07 -11.66
CA GLY A 32 -31.58 -20.82 -12.23
C GLY A 32 -31.64 -19.55 -13.09
N PHE A 33 -32.36 -19.61 -14.21
CA PHE A 33 -32.56 -18.51 -15.15
C PHE A 33 -34.05 -18.32 -15.43
N SER A 34 -34.48 -17.07 -15.49
CA SER A 34 -35.86 -16.69 -15.81
C SER A 34 -36.19 -16.78 -17.31
N LYS A 35 -35.19 -16.95 -18.18
CA LYS A 35 -35.34 -17.02 -19.64
C LYS A 35 -34.42 -18.08 -20.25
N ALA A 36 -34.93 -18.85 -21.23
CA ALA A 36 -34.19 -19.91 -21.90
C ALA A 36 -32.96 -19.40 -22.67
N GLU A 37 -33.05 -18.19 -23.21
CA GLU A 37 -31.93 -17.52 -23.88
C GLU A 37 -30.77 -17.25 -22.93
N HIS A 38 -31.07 -16.83 -21.68
CA HIS A 38 -30.05 -16.58 -20.66
C HIS A 38 -29.39 -17.87 -20.19
N LEU A 39 -30.17 -18.95 -20.05
CA LEU A 39 -29.63 -20.27 -19.77
C LEU A 39 -28.70 -20.76 -20.90
N ARG A 40 -29.15 -20.72 -22.16
CA ARG A 40 -28.32 -21.10 -23.32
C ARG A 40 -27.05 -20.26 -23.46
N ARG A 41 -27.12 -18.96 -23.12
CA ARG A 41 -25.95 -18.08 -23.09
C ARG A 41 -24.98 -18.49 -21.99
N HIS A 42 -25.50 -18.80 -20.81
CA HIS A 42 -24.71 -19.25 -19.67
C HIS A 42 -24.04 -20.61 -19.94
N GLU A 43 -24.72 -21.54 -20.62
CA GLU A 43 -24.16 -22.84 -20.99
C GLU A 43 -22.94 -22.75 -21.93
N ARG A 44 -22.81 -21.66 -22.70
CA ARG A 44 -21.61 -21.40 -23.52
C ARG A 44 -20.37 -21.11 -22.67
N CYS A 45 -20.55 -20.67 -21.42
CA CYS A 45 -19.45 -20.46 -20.49
C CYS A 45 -18.84 -21.78 -19.99
N HIS A 46 -19.62 -22.87 -19.96
CA HIS A 46 -19.16 -24.21 -19.57
C HIS A 46 -18.49 -24.95 -20.73
N THR A 47 -19.01 -24.76 -21.94
CA THR A 47 -18.51 -25.44 -23.14
C THR A 47 -17.33 -24.71 -23.81
N GLY A 48 -17.00 -23.48 -23.36
CA GLY A 48 -15.97 -22.65 -23.99
C GLY A 48 -16.32 -22.20 -25.42
N SER A 49 -17.57 -22.37 -25.84
CA SER A 49 -18.02 -22.05 -27.20
C SER A 49 -17.96 -20.55 -27.48
N LYS A 50 -17.13 -20.15 -28.44
CA LYS A 50 -16.97 -18.76 -28.90
C LYS A 50 -17.30 -18.63 -30.40
N PRO A 51 -18.60 -18.66 -30.77
CA PRO A 51 -19.01 -18.74 -32.17
C PRO A 51 -18.86 -17.41 -32.93
N PHE A 52 -18.60 -16.30 -32.25
CA PHE A 52 -18.54 -14.97 -32.85
C PHE A 52 -17.09 -14.53 -32.99
N VAL A 53 -16.58 -14.37 -34.20
CA VAL A 53 -15.17 -14.03 -34.44
C VAL A 53 -15.08 -12.67 -35.10
N CYS A 54 -14.21 -11.80 -34.57
CA CYS A 54 -13.96 -10.51 -35.20
C CYS A 54 -13.30 -10.70 -36.56
N LYS A 55 -13.83 -10.03 -37.58
CA LYS A 55 -13.30 -10.12 -38.95
C LYS A 55 -11.93 -9.45 -39.07
N ASP A 56 -11.66 -8.43 -38.27
CA ASP A 56 -10.46 -7.59 -38.38
C ASP A 56 -9.26 -8.18 -37.61
N CYS A 57 -9.46 -8.65 -36.37
CA CYS A 57 -8.37 -9.19 -35.54
C CYS A 57 -8.47 -10.70 -35.24
N ARG A 58 -9.48 -11.39 -35.80
CA ARG A 58 -9.72 -12.83 -35.63
C ARG A 58 -9.91 -13.30 -34.17
N ARG A 59 -10.11 -12.37 -33.22
CA ARG A 59 -10.37 -12.70 -31.82
C ARG A 59 -11.77 -13.33 -31.66
N PRO A 60 -11.90 -14.46 -30.95
CA PRO A 60 -13.19 -15.12 -30.75
C PRO A 60 -13.92 -14.62 -29.48
N PHE A 61 -15.23 -14.49 -29.58
CA PHE A 61 -16.15 -13.96 -28.56
C PHE A 61 -17.29 -14.95 -28.30
N ALA A 62 -17.69 -15.05 -27.02
CA ALA A 62 -18.81 -15.90 -26.59
C ALA A 62 -20.18 -15.28 -26.90
N ARG A 63 -20.23 -13.97 -27.18
CA ARG A 63 -21.48 -13.21 -27.39
C ARG A 63 -21.36 -12.22 -28.56
N GLN A 64 -22.43 -12.08 -29.33
CA GLN A 64 -22.50 -11.18 -30.48
C GLN A 64 -22.40 -9.71 -30.05
N ASP A 65 -22.99 -9.31 -28.91
CA ASP A 65 -22.91 -7.95 -28.40
C ASP A 65 -21.49 -7.58 -27.92
N ALA A 66 -20.74 -8.56 -27.41
CA ALA A 66 -19.32 -8.39 -27.09
C ALA A 66 -18.49 -8.19 -28.36
N LEU A 67 -18.75 -8.97 -29.42
CA LEU A 67 -18.14 -8.78 -30.73
C LEU A 67 -18.47 -7.39 -31.30
N THR A 68 -19.74 -6.98 -31.34
CA THR A 68 -20.15 -5.66 -31.87
C THR A 68 -19.53 -4.50 -31.09
N ARG A 69 -19.34 -4.64 -29.77
CA ARG A 69 -18.65 -3.63 -28.95
C ARG A 69 -17.15 -3.59 -29.26
N HIS A 70 -16.55 -4.75 -29.47
CA HIS A 70 -15.15 -4.87 -29.86
C HIS A 70 -14.91 -4.31 -31.28
N GLU A 71 -15.80 -4.55 -32.23
CA GLU A 71 -15.74 -3.97 -33.58
C GLU A 71 -15.82 -2.43 -33.55
N LYS A 72 -16.59 -1.86 -32.62
CA LYS A 72 -16.60 -0.39 -32.39
C LYS A 72 -15.23 0.15 -31.91
N LEU A 73 -14.38 -0.68 -31.30
CA LEU A 73 -13.02 -0.29 -30.95
C LEU A 73 -12.10 -0.23 -32.18
N HIS A 74 -12.31 -1.09 -33.19
CA HIS A 74 -11.63 -0.97 -34.48
C HIS A 74 -11.99 0.33 -35.21
N VAL A 75 -13.27 0.71 -35.19
CA VAL A 75 -13.72 2.00 -35.75
C VAL A 75 -13.11 3.19 -35.01
N ARG A 76 -13.01 3.14 -33.67
CA ARG A 76 -12.35 4.19 -32.88
C ARG A 76 -10.84 4.27 -33.16
N ALA A 77 -10.17 3.15 -33.32
CA ALA A 77 -8.76 3.09 -33.69
C ALA A 77 -8.49 3.59 -35.12
N ALA A 78 -9.41 3.31 -36.05
CA ALA A 78 -9.35 3.85 -37.42
C ALA A 78 -9.56 5.37 -37.44
N ASN A 79 -10.49 5.88 -36.61
CA ASN A 79 -10.73 7.32 -36.47
C ASN A 79 -9.54 8.03 -35.79
N ALA A 80 -8.86 7.40 -34.85
CA ALA A 80 -7.63 7.92 -34.24
C ALA A 80 -6.48 7.99 -35.25
N LYS A 81 -6.33 6.98 -36.13
CA LYS A 81 -5.37 7.00 -37.23
C LYS A 81 -5.72 8.05 -38.30
N GLN A 82 -7.01 8.27 -38.60
CA GLN A 82 -7.45 9.34 -39.52
C GLN A 82 -7.24 10.74 -38.94
N ALA A 83 -7.44 10.94 -37.64
CA ALA A 83 -7.13 12.21 -36.97
C ALA A 83 -5.62 12.53 -37.00
N GLN A 84 -4.76 11.51 -36.97
CA GLN A 84 -3.31 11.64 -37.09
C GLN A 84 -2.86 11.96 -38.53
N VAL A 85 -3.57 11.44 -39.55
CA VAL A 85 -3.32 11.77 -40.96
C VAL A 85 -3.85 13.16 -41.34
N GLN A 86 -4.97 13.61 -40.75
CA GLN A 86 -5.49 14.97 -40.97
C GLN A 86 -4.65 16.07 -40.31
N GLN A 87 -3.89 15.77 -39.26
CA GLN A 87 -2.88 16.69 -38.69
C GLN A 87 -1.58 16.73 -39.51
N SER A 88 -1.41 15.85 -40.49
CA SER A 88 -0.24 15.79 -41.38
C SER A 88 -0.49 16.44 -42.76
N ALA A 89 -1.71 16.90 -43.04
CA ALA A 89 -2.15 17.28 -44.40
C ALA A 89 -2.63 18.75 -44.55
N VAL A 90 -2.14 19.67 -43.72
CA VAL A 90 -2.39 21.12 -43.92
C VAL A 90 -1.07 21.88 -43.97
N HIS A 91 -0.23 21.58 -44.97
CA HIS A 91 0.73 22.55 -45.48
C HIS A 91 1.12 22.27 -46.95
N VAL A 92 0.43 22.93 -47.89
CA VAL A 92 0.92 23.20 -49.26
C VAL A 92 0.35 24.56 -49.72
N PRO A 93 1.18 25.54 -50.14
CA PRO A 93 0.75 26.75 -50.86
C PRO A 93 0.61 26.49 -52.39
N PRO A 94 -0.04 27.39 -53.15
CA PRO A 94 -0.66 27.06 -54.43
C PRO A 94 0.29 27.04 -55.65
N GLN A 95 -0.25 26.45 -56.73
CA GLN A 95 0.36 26.12 -58.02
C GLN A 95 0.74 27.31 -58.92
N ALA A 96 1.77 27.11 -59.75
CA ALA A 96 1.75 27.46 -61.18
C ALA A 96 2.69 26.54 -61.99
N SER A 97 2.18 25.94 -63.06
CA SER A 97 2.87 25.18 -64.12
C SER A 97 2.99 26.05 -65.39
N PRO A 98 3.56 25.61 -66.54
CA PRO A 98 4.30 24.37 -66.82
C PRO A 98 5.56 24.57 -67.72
N LEU A 99 6.22 23.44 -68.03
CA LEU A 99 6.93 23.08 -69.28
C LEU A 99 8.44 22.82 -69.21
N ASP A 100 8.76 21.70 -69.86
CA ASP A 100 10.03 21.07 -70.13
C ASP A 100 11.05 21.98 -70.83
N ALA A 101 12.34 21.78 -70.52
CA ALA A 101 13.38 21.33 -71.46
C ALA A 101 14.80 21.63 -70.94
N LEU A 102 15.65 20.60 -71.00
CA LEU A 102 17.06 20.62 -71.41
C LEU A 102 17.88 21.92 -71.21
N ALA A 103 18.97 21.83 -70.42
CA ALA A 103 20.34 22.06 -70.91
C ALA A 103 21.37 21.97 -69.77
N TRP A 104 22.55 21.53 -70.17
CA TRP A 104 23.75 21.24 -69.42
C TRP A 104 24.66 22.47 -69.39
N ASP A 105 25.53 22.48 -68.38
CA ASP A 105 26.86 23.09 -68.36
C ASP A 105 27.08 24.59 -68.02
N THR A 106 27.90 24.70 -66.97
CA THR A 106 29.09 25.55 -66.81
C THR A 106 28.99 27.03 -66.39
N HIS A 107 29.67 27.26 -65.26
CA HIS A 107 30.61 28.34 -64.97
C HIS A 107 30.11 29.78 -64.70
N ARG A 108 30.27 30.13 -63.41
CA ARG A 108 31.19 31.15 -62.88
C ARG A 108 30.65 32.58 -62.66
N THR A 109 30.87 33.02 -61.41
CA THR A 109 31.28 34.35 -60.92
C THR A 109 30.26 35.45 -60.60
N THR A 110 30.53 36.02 -59.41
CA THR A 110 30.39 37.42 -58.96
C THR A 110 29.02 37.95 -58.48
N ALA A 111 29.01 38.24 -57.16
CA ALA A 111 28.18 39.18 -56.41
C ALA A 111 28.42 40.66 -56.88
N PRO A 112 27.96 41.74 -56.20
CA PRO A 112 27.15 41.85 -54.98
C PRO A 112 26.07 42.97 -54.95
N GLY A 113 25.20 42.92 -53.94
CA GLY A 113 25.09 44.03 -52.99
C GLY A 113 23.86 44.96 -53.01
N VAL A 114 23.59 45.47 -51.79
CA VAL A 114 22.95 46.77 -51.44
C VAL A 114 21.41 46.75 -51.33
N VAL A 115 20.70 47.28 -50.32
CA VAL A 115 20.85 47.63 -48.87
C VAL A 115 19.59 48.47 -48.53
N SER A 116 18.82 48.07 -47.50
CA SER A 116 17.95 48.88 -46.60
C SER A 116 16.85 49.81 -47.21
N SER A 117 15.81 50.32 -46.55
CA SER A 117 15.56 50.72 -45.15
C SER A 117 14.06 51.05 -44.87
N SER A 118 13.71 51.13 -43.57
CA SER A 118 12.77 52.07 -42.88
C SER A 118 11.22 51.97 -43.09
N THR A 119 10.36 51.51 -42.15
CA THR A 119 9.80 52.04 -40.84
C THR A 119 8.64 53.07 -40.98
N PRO A 120 7.74 53.36 -39.98
CA PRO A 120 7.43 52.72 -38.66
C PRO A 120 5.92 52.74 -38.17
N ASN A 121 5.71 52.23 -36.93
CA ASN A 121 4.71 52.56 -35.86
C ASN A 121 3.32 51.89 -35.92
N ASN A 122 2.69 51.39 -34.85
CA ASN A 122 2.97 51.24 -33.40
C ASN A 122 1.88 50.31 -32.80
N ALA A 123 2.20 49.40 -31.87
CA ALA A 123 1.42 49.11 -30.65
C ALA A 123 2.05 47.95 -29.86
N TRP A 124 2.01 48.08 -28.53
CA TRP A 124 2.69 47.33 -27.48
C TRP A 124 2.69 45.80 -27.58
N GLU A 125 3.85 45.18 -27.30
CA GLU A 125 4.04 44.24 -26.18
C GLU A 125 5.47 43.66 -26.13
N THR A 126 5.91 43.46 -24.90
CA THR A 126 7.23 43.07 -24.39
C THR A 126 7.78 41.75 -24.94
N SER A 127 9.05 41.80 -25.38
CA SER A 127 10.00 40.70 -25.65
C SER A 127 10.04 39.67 -24.50
N GLN A 128 10.00 38.34 -24.73
CA GLN A 128 11.07 37.45 -25.24
C GLN A 128 12.41 37.62 -24.49
N ALA A 129 13.07 36.61 -23.91
CA ALA A 129 13.16 35.16 -24.14
C ALA A 129 13.62 34.45 -22.82
N GLU A 130 13.52 33.15 -22.54
CA GLU A 130 13.39 31.89 -23.30
C GLU A 130 12.55 30.87 -22.48
N ALA A 131 11.74 30.04 -23.13
CA ALA A 131 11.07 28.89 -22.52
C ALA A 131 11.26 27.63 -23.38
N GLN A 132 11.75 26.56 -22.73
CA GLN A 132 11.92 25.21 -23.27
C GLN A 132 10.59 24.58 -23.71
N PRO A 133 10.53 23.73 -24.76
CA PRO A 133 9.31 23.04 -25.10
C PRO A 133 9.13 21.80 -24.22
N GLY A 134 7.97 21.77 -23.55
CA GLY A 134 7.60 20.83 -22.52
C GLY A 134 6.94 19.53 -22.99
N LEU A 135 6.59 18.76 -21.96
CA LEU A 135 5.97 17.44 -21.95
C LEU A 135 4.69 17.37 -22.77
N GLN A 136 4.59 16.33 -23.59
CA GLN A 136 3.32 15.71 -23.95
C GLN A 136 3.11 14.46 -23.07
N HIS A 137 1.95 14.43 -22.42
CA HIS A 137 1.47 13.36 -21.55
C HIS A 137 1.48 11.99 -22.24
N ALA A 138 2.34 11.08 -21.78
CA ALA A 138 2.19 9.65 -22.03
C ALA A 138 1.10 9.08 -21.13
N ALA A 139 -0.16 9.31 -21.50
CA ALA A 139 -1.29 8.50 -21.10
C ALA A 139 -1.78 7.73 -22.33
N SER A 140 -2.22 6.49 -22.11
CA SER A 140 -2.72 5.52 -23.09
C SER A 140 -1.68 4.73 -23.89
N ASP A 141 -1.14 3.70 -23.25
CA ASP A 141 -1.12 2.37 -23.87
C ASP A 141 -1.90 1.44 -22.92
N LEU A 142 -3.22 1.37 -23.10
CA LEU A 142 -4.02 0.30 -22.52
C LEU A 142 -3.66 -0.97 -23.30
N ASP A 143 -2.90 -1.87 -22.68
CA ASP A 143 -2.59 -3.17 -23.26
C ASP A 143 -3.91 -3.97 -23.43
N PHE A 144 -4.36 -4.13 -24.67
CA PHE A 144 -5.62 -4.77 -25.04
C PHE A 144 -5.64 -6.29 -24.77
N THR A 145 -4.54 -6.86 -24.28
CA THR A 145 -4.51 -8.20 -23.68
C THR A 145 -5.28 -8.26 -22.36
N LEU A 146 -5.48 -7.11 -21.68
CA LEU A 146 -6.10 -6.99 -20.35
C LEU A 146 -7.58 -6.57 -20.35
N ILE A 147 -8.26 -6.50 -21.51
CA ILE A 147 -9.73 -6.47 -21.50
C ILE A 147 -10.20 -7.84 -21.02
N TRP A 148 -10.54 -7.91 -19.73
CA TRP A 148 -10.82 -9.15 -19.05
C TRP A 148 -12.16 -9.72 -19.55
N PRO A 149 -12.19 -10.91 -20.18
CA PRO A 149 -13.36 -11.40 -20.93
C PRO A 149 -14.67 -11.53 -20.13
N ASP A 150 -14.58 -11.44 -18.80
CA ASP A 150 -15.63 -11.72 -17.83
C ASP A 150 -15.92 -10.57 -16.86
N SER A 151 -15.38 -9.37 -17.08
CA SER A 151 -15.64 -8.24 -16.17
C SER A 151 -17.12 -7.89 -16.04
N GLU A 152 -17.87 -8.11 -17.12
CA GLU A 152 -19.33 -8.04 -17.12
C GLU A 152 -19.99 -9.18 -16.31
N ASN A 153 -19.40 -10.38 -16.30
CA ASN A 153 -19.86 -11.50 -15.47
C ASN A 153 -19.52 -11.27 -13.99
N LEU A 154 -18.36 -10.68 -13.69
CA LEU A 154 -17.97 -10.24 -12.35
C LEU A 154 -18.90 -9.14 -11.87
N PHE A 155 -19.14 -8.11 -12.68
CA PHE A 155 -20.10 -7.05 -12.40
C PHE A 155 -21.50 -7.62 -12.17
N GLN A 156 -21.98 -8.52 -13.04
CA GLN A 156 -23.26 -9.19 -12.84
C GLN A 156 -23.27 -10.09 -11.60
N SER A 157 -22.16 -10.71 -11.20
CA SER A 157 -22.09 -11.53 -9.99
C SER A 157 -22.08 -10.66 -8.73
N ILE A 158 -21.37 -9.54 -8.73
CA ILE A 158 -21.39 -8.53 -7.66
C ILE A 158 -22.80 -7.92 -7.55
N MET A 159 -23.44 -7.61 -8.68
CA MET A 159 -24.78 -6.99 -8.72
C MET A 159 -25.94 -7.99 -8.49
N ALA A 160 -25.73 -9.29 -8.76
CA ALA A 160 -26.71 -10.36 -8.49
C ALA A 160 -26.54 -11.00 -7.11
N CYS A 161 -25.50 -10.62 -6.35
CA CYS A 161 -25.47 -10.86 -4.91
C CYS A 161 -26.53 -9.95 -4.27
N ASP A 162 -27.79 -10.38 -4.23
CA ASP A 162 -28.72 -9.87 -3.22
C ASP A 162 -28.08 -10.21 -1.86
N THR A 163 -27.60 -9.18 -1.16
CA THR A 163 -26.78 -9.29 0.06
C THR A 163 -27.51 -9.97 1.22
N THR A 164 -28.78 -10.31 1.04
CA THR A 164 -29.63 -10.99 2.02
C THR A 164 -29.54 -12.51 1.97
N ASP A 165 -29.28 -13.15 0.83
CA ASP A 165 -29.57 -14.59 0.70
C ASP A 165 -28.31 -15.49 0.67
N GLN A 166 -27.13 -14.95 0.34
CA GLN A 166 -25.87 -15.71 0.34
C GLN A 166 -25.04 -15.58 1.63
N TRP A 167 -25.26 -14.53 2.41
CA TRP A 167 -24.51 -14.25 3.64
C TRP A 167 -25.34 -14.42 4.92
N GLN A 168 -26.52 -15.06 4.81
CA GLN A 168 -27.30 -15.49 5.97
C GLN A 168 -26.71 -16.78 6.55
N MET A 169 -26.13 -16.69 7.75
CA MET A 169 -26.14 -17.84 8.65
C MET A 169 -27.56 -17.99 9.24
N PRO A 170 -28.15 -19.20 9.29
CA PRO A 170 -29.27 -19.45 10.17
C PRO A 170 -28.75 -19.35 11.61
N LEU A 171 -29.22 -18.35 12.35
CA LEU A 171 -28.80 -18.02 13.73
C LEU A 171 -29.21 -19.06 14.80
N GLY A 172 -29.35 -20.34 14.45
CA GLY A 172 -29.81 -21.41 15.33
C GLY A 172 -28.79 -22.52 15.65
N ALA A 173 -27.56 -22.46 15.11
CA ALA A 173 -26.59 -23.55 15.24
C ALA A 173 -25.16 -23.06 15.53
N LEU A 174 -24.99 -22.26 16.58
CA LEU A 174 -23.69 -22.10 17.22
C LEU A 174 -23.53 -23.24 18.25
N PRO A 175 -22.71 -24.28 18.00
CA PRO A 175 -22.27 -25.15 19.06
C PRO A 175 -21.21 -24.37 19.84
N PHE A 176 -21.63 -23.65 20.88
CA PHE A 176 -20.70 -23.36 21.97
C PHE A 176 -20.30 -24.72 22.56
N PRO A 177 -19.00 -25.08 22.62
CA PRO A 177 -18.61 -26.20 23.47
C PRO A 177 -19.04 -25.85 24.90
N PRO A 178 -19.56 -26.82 25.69
CA PRO A 178 -19.80 -26.57 27.09
C PRO A 178 -18.47 -26.22 27.75
N VAL A 179 -18.44 -25.06 28.39
CA VAL A 179 -17.54 -24.62 29.46
C VAL A 179 -16.44 -25.62 29.80
N VAL A 180 -15.21 -25.37 29.32
CA VAL A 180 -14.03 -25.89 30.02
C VAL A 180 -13.88 -25.04 31.27
N GLN A 181 -14.09 -25.69 32.41
CA GLN A 181 -13.88 -25.14 33.75
C GLN A 181 -12.43 -24.65 33.90
N ASP A 182 -12.32 -23.45 34.47
CA ASP A 182 -11.19 -22.87 35.18
C ASP A 182 -9.77 -23.33 34.82
N VAL A 183 -9.06 -22.47 34.10
CA VAL A 183 -7.64 -22.22 34.38
C VAL A 183 -7.48 -20.74 34.66
N ASN A 184 -7.29 -20.43 35.95
CA ASN A 184 -7.10 -19.12 36.52
C ASN A 184 -6.13 -18.23 35.72
N GLY A 185 -6.60 -17.01 35.43
CA GLY A 185 -5.75 -15.81 35.39
C GLY A 185 -5.38 -15.28 34.02
N MET A 186 -6.32 -14.62 33.31
CA MET A 186 -6.03 -13.44 32.49
C MET A 186 -7.28 -12.54 32.42
N ASN A 187 -7.28 -11.49 33.23
CA ASN A 187 -8.26 -10.40 33.17
C ASN A 187 -7.90 -9.55 31.94
N PHE A 188 -8.74 -9.56 30.90
CA PHE A 188 -8.67 -8.57 29.82
C PHE A 188 -9.12 -7.22 30.39
N GLY A 189 -8.17 -6.36 30.73
CA GLY A 189 -8.44 -4.98 31.11
C GLY A 189 -8.91 -4.20 29.89
N SER A 190 -10.19 -3.83 29.87
CA SER A 190 -10.74 -2.79 28.99
C SER A 190 -10.37 -1.40 29.53
N PRO A 191 -10.22 -0.34 28.71
CA PRO A 191 -9.79 0.97 29.18
C PRO A 191 -10.91 1.71 29.93
N ASN A 192 -10.61 2.16 31.16
CA ASN A 192 -11.30 3.28 31.82
C ASN A 192 -10.92 4.60 31.10
N SER A 193 -11.66 5.71 31.07
CA SER A 193 -13.04 6.12 31.37
C SER A 193 -13.04 7.67 31.22
N PHE A 194 -14.07 8.23 30.58
CA PHE A 194 -14.67 9.56 30.84
C PHE A 194 -16.17 9.23 31.06
N ASP A 195 -16.93 9.69 32.04
CA ASP A 195 -16.77 10.65 33.12
C ASP A 195 -17.72 10.24 34.26
N ASP A 196 -17.44 10.76 35.44
CA ASP A 196 -18.06 10.45 36.73
C ASP A 196 -19.45 11.13 36.91
N ARG A 197 -20.48 10.36 37.30
CA ARG A 197 -21.67 10.86 38.03
C ARG A 197 -22.43 9.69 38.67
N GLY A 198 -22.36 9.59 39.99
CA GLY A 198 -22.87 8.47 40.77
C GLY A 198 -24.39 8.36 40.92
N SER A 199 -24.86 7.13 41.14
CA SER A 199 -25.64 6.73 42.34
C SER A 199 -26.06 5.25 42.27
N SER A 200 -25.82 4.55 43.39
CA SER A 200 -26.58 3.45 44.01
C SER A 200 -26.84 2.12 43.28
N ILE A 201 -26.08 1.11 43.72
CA ILE A 201 -26.48 -0.21 44.27
C ILE A 201 -27.48 -1.06 43.45
N GLY A 202 -26.95 -2.19 42.92
CA GLY A 202 -27.66 -3.46 42.88
C GLY A 202 -28.12 -3.98 41.51
N ALA A 203 -27.20 -4.37 40.62
CA ALA A 203 -27.47 -5.38 39.58
C ALA A 203 -26.15 -5.93 39.00
N ILE A 204 -26.09 -7.26 38.85
CA ILE A 204 -24.99 -7.99 38.19
C ILE A 204 -25.00 -7.65 36.69
N PRO A 205 -23.94 -7.10 36.07
CA PRO A 205 -23.99 -6.74 34.65
C PRO A 205 -23.45 -7.87 33.76
N SER A 206 -24.35 -8.71 33.25
CA SER A 206 -24.13 -9.52 32.03
C SER A 206 -24.80 -8.81 30.85
N GLY A 207 -24.09 -7.88 30.19
CA GLY A 207 -24.71 -7.07 29.12
C GLY A 207 -23.78 -6.51 28.03
N GLY A 208 -22.49 -6.29 28.30
CA GLY A 208 -21.59 -5.61 27.36
C GLY A 208 -21.29 -6.39 26.06
N SER A 209 -21.10 -7.71 26.16
CA SER A 209 -20.80 -8.57 25.00
C SER A 209 -21.99 -8.69 24.04
N HIS A 210 -23.20 -8.87 24.57
CA HIS A 210 -24.41 -9.01 23.76
C HIS A 210 -24.85 -7.69 23.12
N GLN A 211 -24.60 -6.56 23.78
CA GLN A 211 -24.89 -5.24 23.21
C GLN A 211 -23.90 -4.89 22.09
N ALA A 212 -22.60 -5.10 22.29
CA ALA A 212 -21.59 -4.85 21.24
C ALA A 212 -21.83 -5.71 19.98
N VAL A 213 -22.23 -6.97 20.16
CA VAL A 213 -22.60 -7.84 19.03
C VAL A 213 -23.89 -7.37 18.35
N ARG A 214 -24.89 -6.88 19.11
CA ARG A 214 -26.11 -6.27 18.54
C ARG A 214 -25.80 -4.98 17.78
N ASP A 215 -24.94 -4.12 18.32
CA ASP A 215 -24.54 -2.86 17.69
C ASP A 215 -23.75 -3.12 16.39
N VAL A 216 -22.85 -4.11 16.39
CA VAL A 216 -22.16 -4.56 15.16
C VAL A 216 -23.16 -5.16 14.16
N THR A 217 -24.16 -5.92 14.61
CA THR A 217 -25.19 -6.51 13.75
C THR A 217 -26.11 -5.44 13.15
N GLU A 218 -26.50 -4.43 13.93
CA GLU A 218 -27.33 -3.30 13.49
C GLU A 218 -26.53 -2.36 12.56
N MET A 219 -25.22 -2.19 12.82
CA MET A 219 -24.28 -1.51 11.94
C MET A 219 -24.06 -2.26 10.63
N VAL A 220 -23.93 -3.58 10.64
CA VAL A 220 -23.75 -4.41 9.43
C VAL A 220 -25.02 -4.44 8.57
N THR A 221 -26.20 -4.49 9.19
CA THR A 221 -27.49 -4.48 8.47
C THR A 221 -27.83 -3.10 7.91
N SER A 222 -27.56 -2.02 8.65
CA SER A 222 -27.65 -0.64 8.13
C SER A 222 -26.57 -0.34 7.07
N SER A 223 -25.36 -0.87 7.23
CA SER A 223 -24.28 -0.74 6.23
C SER A 223 -24.57 -1.54 4.96
N SER A 224 -25.10 -2.76 5.05
CA SER A 224 -25.43 -3.60 3.88
C SER A 224 -26.53 -2.97 3.01
N SER A 225 -27.58 -2.42 3.62
CA SER A 225 -28.66 -1.71 2.91
C SER A 225 -28.18 -0.38 2.31
N SER A 226 -27.37 0.38 3.06
CA SER A 226 -26.72 1.62 2.61
C SER A 226 -25.71 1.38 1.47
N VAL A 227 -24.95 0.30 1.52
CA VAL A 227 -23.91 -0.04 0.52
C VAL A 227 -24.54 -0.46 -0.81
N THR A 228 -25.61 -1.28 -0.79
CA THR A 228 -26.35 -1.64 -2.02
C THR A 228 -27.01 -0.41 -2.66
N ALA A 229 -27.50 0.53 -1.86
CA ALA A 229 -27.99 1.83 -2.33
C ALA A 229 -26.86 2.72 -2.87
N ALA A 230 -25.70 2.75 -2.21
CA ALA A 230 -24.52 3.52 -2.62
C ALA A 230 -23.91 2.99 -3.92
N ILE A 231 -23.91 1.69 -4.18
CA ILE A 231 -23.44 1.10 -5.45
C ILE A 231 -24.38 1.45 -6.60
N LYS A 232 -25.70 1.40 -6.35
CA LYS A 232 -26.71 1.87 -7.32
C LYS A 232 -26.59 3.38 -7.57
N ALA A 233 -26.22 4.16 -6.56
CA ALA A 233 -26.01 5.61 -6.66
C ALA A 233 -24.67 6.00 -7.32
N THR A 234 -23.61 5.21 -7.14
CA THR A 234 -22.24 5.55 -7.61
C THR A 234 -21.96 5.17 -9.06
N SER A 235 -22.91 4.58 -9.80
CA SER A 235 -22.77 4.24 -11.23
C SER A 235 -21.48 3.45 -11.55
N ILE A 236 -21.14 2.46 -10.71
CA ILE A 236 -20.01 1.56 -10.96
C ILE A 236 -20.26 0.77 -12.26
N THR A 237 -19.28 0.70 -13.16
CA THR A 237 -19.37 -0.01 -14.44
C THR A 237 -18.33 -1.12 -14.52
N SER A 238 -18.54 -2.10 -15.40
CA SER A 238 -17.54 -3.16 -15.67
C SER A 238 -16.19 -2.58 -16.16
N VAL A 239 -16.23 -1.49 -16.93
CA VAL A 239 -15.03 -0.76 -17.38
C VAL A 239 -14.24 -0.16 -16.21
N PHE A 240 -14.94 0.44 -15.25
CA PHE A 240 -14.29 1.00 -14.06
C PHE A 240 -13.60 -0.10 -13.23
N LEU A 241 -14.24 -1.25 -13.05
CA LEU A 241 -13.64 -2.37 -12.33
C LEU A 241 -12.38 -2.91 -13.02
N ASP A 242 -12.39 -2.99 -14.36
CA ASP A 242 -11.23 -3.39 -15.15
C ASP A 242 -10.06 -2.40 -15.01
N GLU A 243 -10.34 -1.09 -15.10
CA GLU A 243 -9.34 -0.04 -14.92
C GLU A 243 -8.72 -0.07 -13.52
N CYS A 244 -9.54 -0.25 -12.48
CA CYS A 244 -9.07 -0.41 -11.11
C CYS A 244 -8.11 -1.60 -10.98
N LEU A 245 -8.51 -2.78 -11.43
CA LEU A 245 -7.67 -3.97 -11.30
C LEU A 245 -6.38 -3.85 -12.11
N HIS A 246 -6.42 -3.20 -13.27
CA HIS A 246 -5.23 -2.89 -14.05
C HIS A 246 -4.27 -1.96 -13.29
N MET A 247 -4.78 -0.87 -12.71
CA MET A 247 -3.98 0.04 -11.90
C MET A 247 -3.39 -0.64 -10.66
N PHE A 248 -4.13 -1.55 -10.03
CA PHE A 248 -3.64 -2.35 -8.91
C PHE A 248 -2.36 -3.13 -9.29
N PHE A 249 -2.36 -3.86 -10.41
CA PHE A 249 -1.19 -4.62 -10.83
C PHE A 249 -0.05 -3.77 -11.40
N VAL A 250 -0.34 -2.62 -12.02
CA VAL A 250 0.67 -1.79 -12.68
C VAL A 250 1.30 -0.75 -11.74
N ARG A 251 0.58 -0.27 -10.73
CA ARG A 251 1.04 0.78 -9.82
C ARG A 251 1.31 0.28 -8.41
N PHE A 252 0.41 -0.54 -7.86
CA PHE A 252 0.50 -0.96 -6.47
C PHE A 252 1.45 -2.15 -6.28
N ILE A 253 1.23 -3.25 -7.02
CA ILE A 253 2.02 -4.49 -6.88
C ILE A 253 3.54 -4.29 -7.02
N PRO A 254 4.07 -3.48 -7.96
CA PRO A 254 5.52 -3.23 -8.05
C PRO A 254 6.12 -2.48 -6.85
N THR A 255 5.29 -1.87 -6.00
CA THR A 255 5.74 -1.20 -4.76
C THR A 255 5.61 -2.13 -3.54
N PHE A 256 4.65 -3.05 -3.60
CA PHE A 256 4.31 -3.97 -2.52
C PHE A 256 3.93 -5.35 -3.09
N PRO A 257 4.94 -6.19 -3.40
CA PRO A 257 4.76 -7.41 -4.20
C PRO A 257 4.17 -8.55 -3.37
N ILE A 258 2.85 -8.51 -3.15
CA ILE A 258 2.09 -9.50 -2.34
C ILE A 258 1.14 -10.37 -3.17
N LEU A 259 0.98 -10.08 -4.46
CA LEU A 259 0.24 -10.91 -5.41
C LEU A 259 1.05 -11.05 -6.68
N HIS A 260 1.04 -12.24 -7.27
CA HIS A 260 1.78 -12.53 -8.49
C HIS A 260 0.89 -12.34 -9.72
N ARG A 261 1.25 -11.41 -10.60
CA ARG A 261 0.44 -11.04 -11.76
C ARG A 261 0.22 -12.19 -12.73
N ALA A 262 1.27 -12.93 -13.09
CA ALA A 262 1.18 -13.91 -14.17
C ALA A 262 0.35 -15.15 -13.81
N THR A 263 0.28 -15.52 -12.52
CA THR A 263 -0.55 -16.64 -12.03
C THR A 263 -1.90 -16.22 -11.48
N PHE A 264 -2.26 -14.93 -11.54
CA PHE A 264 -3.51 -14.43 -11.00
C PHE A 264 -4.71 -14.81 -11.88
N VAL A 265 -5.68 -15.52 -11.31
CA VAL A 265 -6.90 -15.94 -12.01
C VAL A 265 -8.14 -15.50 -11.23
N PHE A 266 -8.90 -14.54 -11.77
CA PHE A 266 -10.06 -13.97 -11.08
C PHE A 266 -11.13 -14.98 -10.64
N ARG A 267 -11.37 -16.04 -11.45
CA ARG A 267 -12.42 -17.05 -11.15
C ARG A 267 -12.07 -17.89 -9.93
N GLU A 268 -10.79 -17.93 -9.58
CA GLU A 268 -10.27 -18.68 -8.44
C GLU A 268 -10.20 -17.79 -7.18
N CYS A 269 -10.49 -16.49 -7.31
CA CYS A 269 -10.51 -15.54 -6.21
C CYS A 269 -11.90 -15.38 -5.60
N THR A 270 -11.94 -15.28 -4.28
CA THR A 270 -13.12 -14.87 -3.52
C THR A 270 -13.50 -13.43 -3.88
N HIS A 271 -14.81 -13.15 -3.89
CA HIS A 271 -15.31 -11.81 -4.22
C HIS A 271 -14.72 -10.71 -3.30
N PRO A 272 -14.60 -10.89 -1.97
CA PRO A 272 -14.01 -9.87 -1.10
C PRO A 272 -12.56 -9.53 -1.46
N LEU A 273 -11.75 -10.52 -1.86
CA LEU A 273 -10.37 -10.30 -2.29
C LEU A 273 -10.31 -9.40 -3.52
N LEU A 274 -11.14 -9.69 -4.52
CA LEU A 274 -11.24 -8.89 -5.75
C LEU A 274 -11.71 -7.47 -5.45
N LEU A 275 -12.71 -7.32 -4.59
CA LEU A 275 -13.24 -6.01 -4.19
C LEU A 275 -12.17 -5.12 -3.54
N ASN A 276 -11.36 -5.65 -2.63
CA ASN A 276 -10.27 -4.88 -2.01
C ASN A 276 -9.12 -4.59 -2.98
N ALA A 277 -8.79 -5.51 -3.90
CA ALA A 277 -7.81 -5.24 -4.96
C ALA A 277 -8.29 -4.09 -5.88
N MET A 278 -9.56 -4.09 -6.28
CA MET A 278 -10.15 -3.02 -7.08
C MET A 278 -10.27 -1.70 -6.29
N ALA A 279 -10.59 -1.76 -5.00
CA ALA A 279 -10.61 -0.58 -4.14
C ALA A 279 -9.22 0.08 -4.08
N LEU A 280 -8.15 -0.69 -3.90
CA LEU A 280 -6.78 -0.15 -3.98
C LEU A 280 -6.47 0.44 -5.36
N GLY A 281 -6.86 -0.28 -6.41
CA GLY A 281 -6.72 0.19 -7.79
C GLY A 281 -7.37 1.54 -8.07
N SER A 282 -8.54 1.81 -7.46
CA SER A 282 -9.27 3.06 -7.67
C SER A 282 -8.55 4.30 -7.16
N LEU A 283 -7.59 4.14 -6.22
CA LEU A 283 -6.78 5.25 -5.69
C LEU A 283 -5.83 5.84 -6.73
N TYR A 284 -5.57 5.11 -7.82
CA TYR A 284 -4.67 5.50 -8.90
C TYR A 284 -5.39 6.04 -10.12
N LEU A 285 -6.73 6.16 -10.07
CA LEU A 285 -7.54 6.68 -11.16
C LEU A 285 -7.73 8.20 -11.02
N GLY A 286 -7.66 8.91 -12.16
CA GLY A 286 -7.80 10.37 -12.23
C GLY A 286 -9.20 10.96 -11.99
N PRO A 287 -10.33 10.28 -12.31
CA PRO A 287 -11.67 10.84 -12.07
C PRO A 287 -11.95 11.08 -10.58
N LYS A 288 -12.54 12.23 -10.25
CA LYS A 288 -12.79 12.68 -8.86
C LYS A 288 -13.70 11.74 -8.06
N ASP A 289 -14.56 10.97 -8.73
CA ASP A 289 -15.49 10.02 -8.13
C ASP A 289 -14.88 8.63 -7.90
N SER A 290 -13.68 8.35 -8.41
CA SER A 290 -13.02 7.04 -8.29
C SER A 290 -12.77 6.64 -6.84
N VAL A 291 -12.40 7.60 -5.99
CA VAL A 291 -12.15 7.35 -4.56
C VAL A 291 -13.45 6.93 -3.86
N ALA A 292 -14.56 7.64 -4.10
CA ALA A 292 -15.86 7.31 -3.50
C ALA A 292 -16.36 5.93 -3.94
N LYS A 293 -16.16 5.58 -5.22
CA LYS A 293 -16.44 4.24 -5.75
C LYS A 293 -15.55 3.19 -5.07
N GLY A 294 -14.26 3.47 -4.90
CA GLY A 294 -13.32 2.62 -4.16
C GLY A 294 -13.75 2.35 -2.72
N GLU A 295 -14.20 3.38 -2.00
CA GLU A 295 -14.67 3.22 -0.63
C GLU A 295 -15.92 2.33 -0.57
N ALA A 296 -16.81 2.41 -1.56
CA ALA A 296 -17.96 1.52 -1.65
C ALA A 296 -17.53 0.05 -1.85
N LEU A 297 -16.55 -0.20 -2.73
CA LEU A 297 -15.97 -1.54 -2.93
C LEU A 297 -15.31 -2.07 -1.65
N TRP A 298 -14.58 -1.22 -0.94
CA TRP A 298 -13.95 -1.58 0.33
C TRP A 298 -14.99 -1.92 1.42
N ARG A 299 -16.08 -1.13 1.53
CA ARG A 299 -17.16 -1.37 2.50
C ARG A 299 -17.89 -2.67 2.21
N LEU A 300 -18.07 -3.03 0.93
CA LEU A 300 -18.60 -4.34 0.54
C LEU A 300 -17.68 -5.47 1.01
N ALA A 301 -16.39 -5.38 0.73
CA ALA A 301 -15.42 -6.41 1.12
C ALA A 301 -15.36 -6.57 2.65
N HIS A 302 -15.37 -5.46 3.39
CA HIS A 302 -15.39 -5.47 4.86
C HIS A 302 -16.68 -6.07 5.42
N THR A 303 -17.83 -5.68 4.88
CA THR A 303 -19.12 -6.27 5.26
C THR A 303 -19.11 -7.78 5.04
N ALA A 304 -18.59 -8.25 3.89
CA ALA A 304 -18.48 -9.67 3.59
C ALA A 304 -17.55 -10.39 4.58
N ILE A 305 -16.39 -9.82 4.93
CA ILE A 305 -15.53 -10.40 5.97
C ILE A 305 -16.28 -10.46 7.31
N ALA A 306 -16.93 -9.37 7.73
CA ALA A 306 -17.62 -9.31 9.00
C ALA A 306 -18.75 -10.36 9.13
N THR A 307 -19.49 -10.63 8.05
CA THR A 307 -20.63 -11.56 8.06
C THR A 307 -20.27 -13.01 7.75
N SER A 308 -19.11 -13.27 7.15
CA SER A 308 -18.80 -14.58 6.55
C SER A 308 -17.37 -15.07 6.72
N TRP A 309 -16.55 -14.43 7.56
CA TRP A 309 -15.17 -14.84 7.77
C TRP A 309 -15.04 -16.33 8.18
N GLN A 310 -16.02 -16.91 8.88
CA GLN A 310 -16.02 -18.33 9.24
C GLN A 310 -16.15 -19.26 8.02
N SER A 311 -16.83 -18.81 6.96
CA SER A 311 -16.83 -19.53 5.68
C SER A 311 -15.51 -19.31 4.95
N LEU A 312 -15.07 -18.04 4.86
CA LEU A 312 -13.85 -17.65 4.15
C LEU A 312 -12.57 -18.26 4.75
N ILE A 313 -12.51 -18.51 6.05
CA ILE A 313 -11.35 -19.12 6.70
C ILE A 313 -11.18 -20.59 6.32
N THR A 314 -12.26 -21.26 5.91
CA THR A 314 -12.22 -22.65 5.44
C THR A 314 -11.98 -22.76 3.93
N HIS A 315 -12.10 -21.65 3.20
CA HIS A 315 -11.87 -21.59 1.76
C HIS A 315 -10.41 -21.91 1.42
N SER A 316 -10.19 -22.65 0.35
CA SER A 316 -8.87 -22.95 -0.19
C SER A 316 -8.95 -22.89 -1.70
N GLY A 317 -8.09 -22.06 -2.30
CA GLY A 317 -7.89 -22.01 -3.74
C GLY A 317 -7.22 -23.30 -4.25
N PRO A 318 -7.26 -23.54 -5.57
CA PRO A 318 -6.78 -24.80 -6.16
C PRO A 318 -5.30 -25.08 -5.92
N TYR A 319 -4.49 -24.03 -5.70
CA TYR A 319 -3.05 -24.12 -5.46
C TYR A 319 -2.64 -23.68 -4.04
N ASP A 320 -3.60 -23.27 -3.20
CA ASP A 320 -3.32 -22.76 -1.86
C ASP A 320 -2.76 -23.89 -0.98
N ALA A 321 -1.64 -23.63 -0.30
CA ALA A 321 -1.03 -24.63 0.58
C ALA A 321 -1.86 -24.87 1.85
N CYS A 322 -2.51 -23.83 2.35
CA CYS A 322 -3.16 -23.80 3.65
C CYS A 322 -4.54 -23.08 3.48
N LYS A 323 -5.56 -23.41 4.30
CA LYS A 323 -6.91 -22.81 4.17
C LYS A 323 -6.90 -21.35 4.61
N GLY A 324 -7.82 -20.53 4.12
CA GLY A 324 -8.01 -19.15 4.56
C GLY A 324 -6.98 -18.15 4.04
N VAL A 325 -6.07 -18.55 3.12
CA VAL A 325 -5.06 -17.65 2.53
C VAL A 325 -5.72 -16.43 1.87
N GLN A 326 -6.82 -16.64 1.16
CA GLN A 326 -7.55 -15.53 0.55
C GLN A 326 -8.24 -14.61 1.56
N LEU A 327 -8.69 -15.12 2.72
CA LEU A 327 -9.20 -14.27 3.80
C LEU A 327 -8.08 -13.37 4.35
N LEU A 328 -6.90 -13.96 4.60
CA LEU A 328 -5.71 -13.23 5.06
C LEU A 328 -5.33 -12.11 4.07
N LEU A 329 -5.25 -12.43 2.79
CA LEU A 329 -4.97 -11.47 1.71
C LEU A 329 -6.05 -10.38 1.64
N THR A 330 -7.33 -10.75 1.73
CA THR A 330 -8.44 -9.78 1.69
C THR A 330 -8.30 -8.77 2.82
N ALA A 331 -8.06 -9.25 4.04
CA ALA A 331 -7.90 -8.40 5.21
C ALA A 331 -6.63 -7.54 5.15
N LEU A 332 -5.54 -8.07 4.57
CA LEU A 332 -4.31 -7.32 4.32
C LEU A 332 -4.56 -6.14 3.36
N LEU A 333 -5.14 -6.41 2.20
CA LEU A 333 -5.47 -5.37 1.22
C LEU A 333 -6.46 -4.35 1.81
N GLY A 334 -7.40 -4.81 2.64
CA GLY A 334 -8.33 -3.97 3.38
C GLY A 334 -7.65 -3.00 4.33
N GLN A 335 -6.62 -3.45 5.06
CA GLN A 335 -5.80 -2.59 5.92
C GLN A 335 -4.98 -1.58 5.14
N ILE A 336 -4.36 -2.00 4.03
CA ILE A 336 -3.56 -1.10 3.18
C ILE A 336 -4.45 -0.02 2.59
N TYR A 337 -5.64 -0.38 2.09
CA TYR A 337 -6.62 0.60 1.63
C TYR A 337 -7.02 1.54 2.76
N GLY A 338 -7.25 1.00 3.96
CA GLY A 338 -7.50 1.78 5.16
C GLY A 338 -6.42 2.83 5.38
N ALA A 339 -5.15 2.44 5.45
CA ALA A 339 -4.02 3.34 5.62
C ALA A 339 -3.92 4.45 4.54
N LEU A 340 -4.31 4.13 3.31
CA LEU A 340 -4.33 5.08 2.19
C LEU A 340 -5.59 5.98 2.17
N SER A 341 -6.66 5.60 2.89
CA SER A 341 -7.93 6.31 2.85
C SER A 341 -7.91 7.62 3.64
N LYS A 342 -8.40 8.70 3.01
CA LYS A 342 -8.67 9.99 3.68
C LYS A 342 -9.77 9.88 4.73
N ASN A 343 -10.63 8.87 4.62
CA ASN A 343 -11.73 8.68 5.55
C ASN A 343 -11.22 8.07 6.86
N ARG A 344 -11.22 8.87 7.93
CA ARG A 344 -10.76 8.45 9.25
C ARG A 344 -11.49 7.23 9.79
N VAL A 345 -12.79 7.09 9.54
CA VAL A 345 -13.58 5.92 9.97
C VAL A 345 -13.09 4.66 9.27
N ILE A 346 -12.74 4.74 7.98
CA ILE A 346 -12.14 3.61 7.25
C ILE A 346 -10.77 3.26 7.84
N ARG A 347 -9.92 4.27 8.13
CA ARG A 347 -8.62 4.06 8.78
C ARG A 347 -8.76 3.28 10.08
N THR A 348 -9.58 3.78 11.00
CA THR A 348 -9.75 3.16 12.33
C THR A 348 -10.40 1.79 12.24
N THR A 349 -11.46 1.64 11.43
CA THR A 349 -12.15 0.35 11.27
C THR A 349 -11.23 -0.72 10.70
N SER A 350 -10.36 -0.37 9.74
CA SER A 350 -9.44 -1.32 9.11
C SER A 350 -8.45 -1.95 10.10
N GLN A 351 -8.13 -1.27 11.21
CA GLN A 351 -7.17 -1.76 12.20
C GLN A 351 -7.64 -3.03 12.91
N VAL A 352 -8.95 -3.36 12.90
CA VAL A 352 -9.46 -4.62 13.46
C VAL A 352 -8.79 -5.85 12.85
N PHE A 353 -8.38 -5.74 11.58
CA PHE A 353 -7.74 -6.84 10.86
C PHE A 353 -6.28 -7.06 11.25
N ARG A 354 -5.66 -6.10 11.92
CA ARG A 354 -4.24 -6.16 12.32
C ARG A 354 -3.95 -7.39 13.21
N PRO A 355 -4.59 -7.56 14.38
CA PRO A 355 -4.42 -8.77 15.18
C PRO A 355 -5.14 -9.99 14.58
N LEU A 356 -6.28 -9.81 13.91
CA LEU A 356 -7.05 -10.91 13.32
C LEU A 356 -6.28 -11.65 12.22
N GLY A 357 -5.46 -10.94 11.43
CA GLY A 357 -4.64 -11.56 10.40
C GLY A 357 -3.67 -12.58 10.97
N PHE A 358 -2.94 -12.22 12.04
CA PHE A 358 -2.04 -13.16 12.73
C PHE A 358 -2.80 -14.31 13.39
N PHE A 359 -3.97 -14.04 13.97
CA PHE A 359 -4.84 -15.08 14.54
C PHE A 359 -5.27 -16.09 13.47
N TRP A 360 -5.81 -15.63 12.34
CA TRP A 360 -6.24 -16.51 11.25
C TRP A 360 -5.08 -17.28 10.64
N ALA A 361 -3.92 -16.63 10.48
CA ALA A 361 -2.70 -17.29 10.00
C ALA A 361 -2.30 -18.47 10.89
N ARG A 362 -2.28 -18.26 12.22
CA ARG A 362 -1.98 -19.31 13.19
C ARG A 362 -3.06 -20.40 13.20
N HIS A 363 -4.33 -20.00 13.19
CA HIS A 363 -5.46 -20.94 13.19
C HIS A 363 -5.45 -21.88 11.98
N CYS A 364 -5.04 -21.37 10.81
CA CYS A 364 -4.94 -22.14 9.58
C CYS A 364 -3.59 -22.85 9.40
N GLY A 365 -2.68 -22.79 10.38
CA GLY A 365 -1.35 -23.41 10.31
C GLY A 365 -0.43 -22.79 9.28
N MET A 366 -0.68 -21.54 8.84
CA MET A 366 0.06 -20.89 7.74
C MET A 366 1.55 -20.65 8.05
N LEU A 367 1.90 -20.54 9.33
CA LEU A 367 3.27 -20.33 9.81
C LEU A 367 4.07 -21.64 9.88
N ASP A 368 3.37 -22.79 9.84
CA ASP A 368 3.95 -24.12 9.98
C ASP A 368 4.04 -24.85 8.61
N CYS A 369 3.66 -24.20 7.50
CA CYS A 369 3.68 -24.81 6.18
C CYS A 369 5.15 -24.95 5.69
N GLU A 370 5.57 -26.16 5.31
CA GLU A 370 6.93 -26.46 4.85
C GLU A 370 7.34 -25.62 3.62
N PRO A 371 8.59 -25.13 3.54
CA PRO A 371 9.10 -24.39 2.39
C PRO A 371 8.92 -25.15 1.07
N PHE A 372 8.85 -24.41 -0.05
CA PHE A 372 8.87 -25.05 -1.36
C PHE A 372 10.26 -25.65 -1.63
N SER A 373 10.32 -26.97 -1.81
CA SER A 373 11.59 -27.66 -2.08
C SER A 373 12.14 -27.29 -3.46
N MET A 374 13.43 -26.94 -3.52
CA MET A 374 14.13 -26.67 -4.78
C MET A 374 14.18 -27.90 -5.70
N GLU A 375 14.06 -29.11 -5.15
CA GLU A 375 13.94 -30.34 -5.94
C GLU A 375 12.61 -30.41 -6.70
N SER A 376 11.59 -29.66 -6.27
CA SER A 376 10.31 -29.56 -6.96
C SER A 376 10.35 -28.64 -8.19
N VAL A 377 11.48 -27.97 -8.45
CA VAL A 377 11.66 -27.14 -9.65
C VAL A 377 11.86 -28.05 -10.88
N PRO A 378 10.93 -28.03 -11.85
CA PRO A 378 10.98 -28.94 -12.99
C PRO A 378 12.20 -28.68 -13.89
N PHE A 379 12.59 -29.69 -14.66
CA PHE A 379 13.63 -29.53 -15.67
C PHE A 379 13.11 -28.70 -16.85
N PRO A 380 13.96 -27.93 -17.55
CA PRO A 380 13.55 -27.20 -18.76
C PRO A 380 12.96 -28.10 -19.85
N SER A 381 13.31 -29.39 -19.86
CA SER A 381 12.78 -30.41 -20.76
C SER A 381 11.45 -31.03 -20.33
N ALA A 382 10.93 -30.69 -19.15
CA ALA A 382 9.67 -31.25 -18.63
C ALA A 382 8.44 -30.78 -19.45
N PRO A 383 7.31 -31.52 -19.42
CA PRO A 383 6.08 -31.10 -20.09
C PRO A 383 5.55 -29.76 -19.57
N ASN A 384 5.04 -28.90 -20.48
CA ASN A 384 4.55 -27.57 -20.13
C ASN A 384 3.44 -27.57 -19.05
N SER A 385 2.57 -28.57 -19.04
CA SER A 385 1.51 -28.70 -18.03
C SER A 385 2.06 -28.94 -16.62
N GLU A 386 3.12 -29.75 -16.51
CA GLU A 386 3.80 -29.99 -15.24
C GLU A 386 4.50 -28.72 -14.77
N LYS A 387 5.21 -28.04 -15.69
CA LYS A 387 5.91 -26.81 -15.35
C LYS A 387 4.96 -25.71 -14.86
N GLU A 388 3.84 -25.50 -15.55
CA GLU A 388 2.80 -24.54 -15.17
C GLU A 388 2.20 -24.87 -13.80
N ASN A 389 1.88 -26.15 -13.55
CA ASN A 389 1.33 -26.57 -12.26
C ASN A 389 2.31 -26.34 -11.09
N ARG A 390 3.60 -26.64 -11.31
CA ARG A 390 4.66 -26.40 -10.31
C ARG A 390 4.86 -24.91 -10.05
N TRP A 391 4.85 -24.10 -11.10
CA TRP A 391 4.99 -22.65 -10.98
C TRP A 391 3.83 -22.02 -10.20
N ARG A 392 2.58 -22.40 -10.49
CA ARG A 392 1.40 -21.93 -9.76
C ARG A 392 1.40 -22.34 -8.29
N THR A 393 1.79 -23.58 -8.01
CA THR A 393 1.91 -24.09 -6.63
C THR A 393 2.99 -23.32 -5.85
N TRP A 394 4.14 -23.06 -6.48
CA TRP A 394 5.19 -22.23 -5.91
C TRP A 394 4.70 -20.80 -5.68
N ALA A 395 4.08 -20.17 -6.68
CA ALA A 395 3.59 -18.81 -6.59
C ALA A 395 2.55 -18.64 -5.48
N ALA A 396 1.62 -19.60 -5.31
CA ALA A 396 0.64 -19.58 -4.23
C ALA A 396 1.29 -19.62 -2.83
N ARG A 397 2.36 -20.43 -2.66
CA ARG A 397 3.14 -20.48 -1.41
C ARG A 397 3.90 -19.18 -1.16
N GLU A 398 4.56 -18.66 -2.19
CA GLU A 398 5.32 -17.41 -2.11
C GLU A 398 4.39 -16.22 -1.80
N ILE A 399 3.18 -16.18 -2.40
CA ILE A 399 2.13 -15.21 -2.07
C ILE A 399 1.71 -15.31 -0.60
N GLN A 400 1.46 -16.52 -0.08
CA GLN A 400 1.12 -16.72 1.33
C GLN A 400 2.23 -16.18 2.25
N GLN A 401 3.48 -16.52 1.96
CA GLN A 401 4.63 -16.06 2.74
C GLN A 401 4.76 -14.54 2.70
N ARG A 402 4.72 -13.93 1.50
CA ARG A 402 4.81 -12.48 1.32
C ARG A 402 3.64 -11.75 1.98
N ALA A 403 2.44 -12.33 2.01
CA ALA A 403 1.30 -11.77 2.73
C ALA A 403 1.54 -11.73 4.25
N LEU A 404 2.09 -12.79 4.84
CA LEU A 404 2.42 -12.82 6.27
C LEU A 404 3.54 -11.83 6.62
N LEU A 405 4.57 -11.74 5.78
CA LEU A 405 5.65 -10.75 5.93
C LEU A 405 5.12 -9.31 5.79
N ALA A 406 4.17 -9.09 4.89
CA ALA A 406 3.49 -7.80 4.75
C ALA A 406 2.67 -7.43 6.01
N TYR A 407 2.07 -8.40 6.69
CA TYR A 407 1.45 -8.16 8.00
C TYR A 407 2.47 -7.64 9.02
N HIS A 408 3.69 -8.19 9.09
CA HIS A 408 4.74 -7.64 9.95
C HIS A 408 5.12 -6.21 9.58
N ILE A 409 5.17 -5.88 8.29
CA ILE A 409 5.46 -4.50 7.84
C ILE A 409 4.37 -3.54 8.32
N LEU A 410 3.10 -3.89 8.10
CA LEU A 410 1.96 -3.06 8.52
C LEU A 410 1.80 -3.00 10.04
N ASP A 411 2.05 -4.10 10.75
CA ASP A 411 1.94 -4.16 12.21
C ASP A 411 2.87 -3.16 12.87
N GLY A 412 4.11 -3.03 12.38
CA GLY A 412 5.09 -2.06 12.87
C GLY A 412 4.70 -0.61 12.56
N LEU A 413 4.25 -0.35 11.34
CA LEU A 413 3.79 0.97 10.93
C LEU A 413 2.55 1.43 11.72
N VAL A 414 1.57 0.54 11.92
CA VAL A 414 0.36 0.84 12.69
C VAL A 414 0.66 0.95 14.18
N ALA A 415 1.57 0.13 14.73
CA ALA A 415 2.03 0.27 16.12
C ALA A 415 2.58 1.68 16.38
N GLN A 416 3.47 2.16 15.50
CA GLN A 416 4.08 3.47 15.63
C GLN A 416 3.06 4.63 15.62
N MET A 417 2.02 4.54 14.78
CA MET A 417 0.99 5.58 14.69
C MET A 417 -0.07 5.47 15.79
N SER A 418 -0.49 4.25 16.16
CA SER A 418 -1.51 4.03 17.19
C SER A 418 -0.99 4.25 18.61
N GLY A 419 0.33 4.14 18.82
CA GLY A 419 0.94 4.16 20.14
C GLY A 419 0.70 2.88 20.95
N ASP A 420 0.00 1.91 20.37
CA ASP A 420 -0.15 0.56 20.91
C ASP A 420 1.04 -0.32 20.47
N GLY A 421 1.39 -1.30 21.28
CA GLY A 421 2.45 -2.26 20.96
C GLY A 421 2.18 -3.04 19.67
N ALA A 422 3.23 -3.66 19.12
CA ALA A 422 3.12 -4.60 18.00
C ALA A 422 2.19 -5.78 18.37
N SER A 423 1.39 -6.27 17.42
CA SER A 423 0.49 -7.40 17.65
C SER A 423 1.27 -8.71 17.84
N THR A 424 2.47 -8.77 17.28
CA THR A 424 3.38 -9.92 17.41
C THR A 424 4.81 -9.48 17.69
N ARG A 425 5.64 -10.37 18.23
CA ARG A 425 7.07 -10.12 18.36
C ARG A 425 7.77 -10.30 17.01
N HIS A 426 8.08 -9.19 16.35
CA HIS A 426 8.70 -9.20 15.02
C HIS A 426 10.02 -9.97 14.96
N VAL A 427 10.84 -9.87 16.01
CA VAL A 427 12.13 -10.57 16.09
C VAL A 427 12.02 -12.08 16.26
N ALA A 428 10.84 -12.57 16.64
CA ALA A 428 10.53 -14.00 16.75
C ALA A 428 9.89 -14.57 15.46
N ASN A 429 9.89 -13.80 14.36
CA ASN A 429 9.32 -14.21 13.08
C ASN A 429 9.96 -15.52 12.57
N PRO A 430 9.19 -16.62 12.47
CA PRO A 430 9.70 -17.93 12.06
C PRO A 430 9.87 -18.07 10.55
N LEU A 431 9.33 -17.14 9.75
CA LEU A 431 9.32 -17.22 8.30
C LEU A 431 10.73 -17.10 7.71
N ILE A 432 10.92 -17.66 6.52
CA ILE A 432 12.15 -17.55 5.75
C ILE A 432 12.19 -16.25 4.93
N LEU A 433 13.38 -15.86 4.47
CA LEU A 433 13.48 -14.81 3.45
C LEU A 433 12.62 -15.22 2.23
N PRO A 434 11.97 -14.26 1.55
CA PRO A 434 11.24 -14.54 0.33
C PRO A 434 12.21 -14.82 -0.83
N SER A 435 11.70 -15.47 -1.87
CA SER A 435 12.43 -15.67 -3.12
C SER A 435 12.81 -14.33 -3.77
N SER A 436 13.85 -14.30 -4.61
CA SER A 436 14.29 -13.06 -5.29
C SER A 436 13.15 -12.41 -6.07
N GLU A 437 13.13 -11.08 -6.16
CA GLU A 437 12.09 -10.36 -6.94
C GLU A 437 12.06 -10.81 -8.41
N ALA A 438 13.20 -11.14 -9.03
CA ALA A 438 13.23 -11.68 -10.39
C ALA A 438 12.46 -13.01 -10.54
N ALA A 439 12.46 -13.86 -9.52
CA ALA A 439 11.70 -15.11 -9.53
C ALA A 439 10.20 -14.84 -9.33
N PHE A 440 9.87 -13.88 -8.46
CA PHE A 440 8.49 -13.49 -8.17
C PHE A 440 7.84 -12.71 -9.31
N ASP A 441 8.60 -11.90 -10.04
CA ASP A 441 8.10 -11.07 -11.14
C ASP A 441 8.18 -11.78 -12.50
N ALA A 442 8.63 -13.05 -12.53
CA ALA A 442 8.74 -13.84 -13.74
C ALA A 442 7.41 -13.82 -14.53
N SER A 443 7.50 -13.50 -15.82
CA SER A 443 6.32 -13.34 -16.68
C SER A 443 5.80 -14.68 -17.22
N ASN A 444 6.66 -15.69 -17.24
CA ASN A 444 6.38 -17.01 -17.74
C ASN A 444 7.18 -18.09 -16.98
N VAL A 445 6.73 -19.33 -17.14
CA VAL A 445 7.29 -20.51 -16.50
C VAL A 445 8.78 -20.72 -16.77
N ASP A 446 9.25 -20.50 -18.00
CA ASP A 446 10.64 -20.79 -18.37
C ASP A 446 11.61 -19.77 -17.74
N GLU A 447 11.21 -18.50 -17.68
CA GLU A 447 11.90 -17.43 -16.95
C GLU A 447 12.00 -17.74 -15.45
N TRP A 448 10.89 -18.22 -14.86
CA TRP A 448 10.87 -18.66 -13.46
C TRP A 448 11.84 -19.82 -13.22
N ILE A 449 11.81 -20.87 -14.06
CA ILE A 449 12.72 -22.03 -13.93
C ILE A 449 14.19 -21.60 -14.04
N ALA A 450 14.51 -20.73 -15.02
CA ALA A 450 15.86 -20.22 -15.21
C ALA A 450 16.36 -19.48 -13.97
N THR A 451 15.51 -18.62 -13.39
CA THR A 451 15.84 -17.83 -12.21
C THR A 451 16.00 -18.72 -10.98
N MET A 452 15.05 -19.62 -10.71
CA MET A 452 15.10 -20.53 -9.56
C MET A 452 16.34 -21.43 -9.59
N ARG A 453 16.74 -21.93 -10.77
CA ARG A 453 17.94 -22.78 -10.92
C ARG A 453 19.26 -22.02 -10.78
N SER A 454 19.24 -20.69 -10.90
CA SER A 454 20.44 -19.86 -10.73
C SER A 454 20.70 -19.46 -9.27
N GLN A 455 19.72 -19.63 -8.37
CA GLN A 455 19.83 -19.27 -6.96
C GLN A 455 20.58 -20.33 -6.14
N ARG A 456 21.40 -19.90 -5.17
CA ARG A 456 22.08 -20.79 -4.22
C ARG A 456 21.13 -21.26 -3.12
N SER A 457 21.30 -22.51 -2.68
CA SER A 457 20.35 -23.25 -1.84
C SER A 457 20.28 -22.75 -0.39
N GLU A 458 19.04 -22.76 0.12
CA GLU A 458 18.55 -22.44 1.47
C GLU A 458 18.61 -20.97 1.92
N GLN A 459 17.42 -20.38 2.04
CA GLN A 459 17.21 -19.05 2.59
C GLN A 459 17.07 -19.12 4.12
N PRO A 460 17.74 -18.24 4.89
CA PRO A 460 17.64 -18.24 6.35
C PRO A 460 16.24 -17.77 6.81
N SER A 461 15.87 -18.16 8.04
CA SER A 461 14.73 -17.57 8.73
C SER A 461 15.02 -16.15 9.21
N PHE A 462 14.00 -15.30 9.30
CA PHE A 462 14.11 -13.98 9.90
C PHE A 462 14.62 -14.06 11.34
N ARG A 463 14.21 -15.08 12.11
CA ARG A 463 14.77 -15.37 13.43
C ARG A 463 16.29 -15.56 13.42
N LEU A 464 16.85 -16.25 12.42
CA LEU A 464 18.29 -16.39 12.28
C LEU A 464 18.95 -15.07 11.87
N VAL A 465 18.34 -14.32 10.95
CA VAL A 465 18.81 -12.99 10.54
C VAL A 465 18.90 -12.05 11.75
N PHE A 466 17.84 -11.97 12.57
CA PHE A 466 17.86 -11.15 13.79
C PHE A 466 18.90 -11.62 14.78
N ARG A 467 19.09 -12.93 14.97
CA ARG A 467 20.16 -13.44 15.83
C ARG A 467 21.55 -13.02 15.34
N SER A 468 21.77 -13.00 14.03
CA SER A 468 23.04 -12.59 13.42
C SER A 468 23.31 -11.08 13.58
N LEU A 469 22.27 -10.25 13.67
CA LEU A 469 22.39 -8.79 13.89
C LEU A 469 22.91 -8.43 15.29
N PHE A 470 22.76 -9.32 16.28
CA PHE A 470 23.18 -9.13 17.66
C PHE A 470 24.26 -10.14 18.07
N PRO A 471 25.46 -10.08 17.46
CA PRO A 471 26.53 -11.01 17.78
C PRO A 471 27.11 -10.75 19.18
N PRO A 472 27.72 -11.76 19.83
CA PRO A 472 28.45 -11.58 21.07
C PRO A 472 29.55 -10.51 20.93
N ILE A 473 29.79 -9.76 22.01
CA ILE A 473 30.75 -8.64 22.07
C ILE A 473 32.11 -9.09 21.49
N GLY A 474 32.62 -8.35 20.50
CA GLY A 474 33.91 -8.60 19.84
C GLY A 474 33.85 -9.45 18.56
N SER A 475 32.67 -9.93 18.16
CA SER A 475 32.49 -10.62 16.87
C SER A 475 31.64 -9.79 15.91
N PHE A 476 32.26 -9.02 15.02
CA PHE A 476 31.53 -8.38 13.93
C PHE A 476 31.57 -9.30 12.71
N ARG A 477 30.41 -9.72 12.21
CA ARG A 477 30.30 -10.43 10.93
C ARG A 477 29.28 -9.70 10.06
N PRO A 478 29.66 -9.31 8.83
CA PRO A 478 28.69 -8.82 7.85
C PRO A 478 27.59 -9.86 7.61
N LEU A 479 26.38 -9.39 7.33
CA LEU A 479 25.28 -10.26 6.90
C LEU A 479 25.58 -10.74 5.47
N ASP A 480 26.07 -11.97 5.34
CA ASP A 480 26.29 -12.60 4.04
C ASP A 480 25.00 -13.23 3.48
N TYR A 481 23.95 -12.42 3.37
CA TYR A 481 22.65 -12.82 2.85
C TYR A 481 22.22 -11.90 1.70
N GLN A 482 21.59 -12.48 0.68
CA GLN A 482 20.98 -11.72 -0.40
C GLN A 482 19.60 -11.22 0.04
N PHE A 483 19.50 -9.93 0.35
CA PHE A 483 18.23 -9.32 0.72
C PHE A 483 17.57 -8.61 -0.46
N SER A 484 16.27 -8.83 -0.65
CA SER A 484 15.43 -7.94 -1.44
C SER A 484 15.03 -6.70 -0.64
N ALA A 485 14.56 -5.65 -1.33
CA ALA A 485 14.02 -4.47 -0.69
C ALA A 485 12.84 -4.82 0.24
N PHE A 486 11.99 -5.77 -0.17
CA PHE A 486 10.88 -6.25 0.63
C PHE A 486 11.35 -6.94 1.92
N ALA A 487 12.37 -7.80 1.84
CA ALA A 487 12.94 -8.45 3.02
C ALA A 487 13.57 -7.45 4.00
N LEU A 488 14.28 -6.43 3.49
CA LEU A 488 14.86 -5.38 4.34
C LEU A 488 13.80 -4.59 5.10
N ARG A 489 12.64 -4.31 4.49
CA ARG A 489 11.52 -3.65 5.20
C ARG A 489 11.05 -4.47 6.41
N VAL A 490 10.98 -5.80 6.29
CA VAL A 490 10.63 -6.68 7.43
C VAL A 490 11.71 -6.62 8.53
N VAL A 491 12.99 -6.65 8.16
CA VAL A 491 14.09 -6.52 9.13
C VAL A 491 14.02 -5.18 9.86
N LEU A 492 13.79 -4.09 9.14
CA LEU A 492 13.69 -2.75 9.69
C LEU A 492 12.50 -2.61 10.65
N GLU A 493 11.32 -3.14 10.32
CA GLU A 493 10.20 -3.13 11.27
C GLU A 493 10.46 -4.01 12.51
N GLY A 494 11.28 -5.06 12.39
CA GLY A 494 11.74 -5.81 13.56
C GLY A 494 12.66 -5.01 14.47
N LEU A 495 13.58 -4.23 13.89
CA LEU A 495 14.43 -3.32 14.66
C LEU A 495 13.61 -2.18 15.30
N GLN A 496 12.65 -1.60 14.59
CA GLN A 496 11.74 -0.59 15.16
C GLN A 496 10.94 -1.13 16.36
N SER A 497 10.47 -2.37 16.29
CA SER A 497 9.78 -3.03 17.40
C SER A 497 10.68 -3.10 18.65
N LEU A 498 11.97 -3.40 18.49
CA LEU A 498 12.93 -3.41 19.60
C LEU A 498 13.16 -2.02 20.20
N VAL A 499 13.21 -0.97 19.37
CA VAL A 499 13.29 0.42 19.86
C VAL A 499 12.08 0.73 20.73
N SER A 500 10.89 0.34 20.28
CA SER A 500 9.64 0.59 20.99
C SER A 500 9.56 -0.20 22.31
N ASP A 501 9.96 -1.46 22.33
CA ASP A 501 10.01 -2.31 23.54
C ASP A 501 11.01 -1.76 24.58
N SER A 502 12.14 -1.20 24.13
CA SER A 502 13.13 -0.58 25.03
C SER A 502 12.58 0.63 25.78
N ASP A 503 11.56 1.29 25.21
CA ASP A 503 10.92 2.44 25.83
C ASP A 503 9.91 2.03 26.90
N GLU A 504 9.32 0.83 26.82
CA GLU A 504 8.30 0.32 27.75
C GLU A 504 8.88 -0.16 29.09
N SER A 505 10.19 -0.42 29.15
CA SER A 505 10.83 -1.14 30.25
C SER A 505 11.89 -0.29 30.95
N ASP A 506 11.55 0.35 32.07
CA ASP A 506 12.54 0.99 32.97
C ASP A 506 13.52 -0.03 33.59
N LEU A 507 13.21 -1.33 33.49
CA LEU A 507 14.02 -2.46 33.92
C LEU A 507 14.27 -3.39 32.73
N ALA A 508 15.31 -3.12 31.95
CA ALA A 508 15.69 -3.90 30.77
C ALA A 508 15.45 -5.41 31.00
N ALA A 509 14.41 -5.95 30.38
CA ALA A 509 14.08 -7.36 30.52
C ALA A 509 15.31 -8.18 30.09
N VAL A 510 15.78 -9.06 30.98
CA VAL A 510 17.02 -9.82 30.79
C VAL A 510 17.00 -10.51 29.42
N GLY A 511 17.94 -10.13 28.55
CA GLY A 511 18.10 -10.71 27.21
C GLY A 511 17.44 -9.94 26.06
N VAL A 512 16.78 -8.81 26.29
CA VAL A 512 16.30 -7.91 25.22
C VAL A 512 17.42 -6.92 24.85
N PRO A 513 17.78 -6.77 23.55
CA PRO A 513 18.79 -5.80 23.12
C PRO A 513 18.41 -4.37 23.51
N GLY A 514 19.38 -3.60 24.03
CA GLY A 514 19.18 -2.19 24.34
C GLY A 514 19.25 -1.29 23.10
N ARG A 515 18.94 0.00 23.25
CA ARG A 515 19.04 0.98 22.15
C ARG A 515 20.44 1.03 21.51
N SER A 516 21.50 0.87 22.30
CA SER A 516 22.89 0.79 21.80
C SER A 516 23.13 -0.43 20.91
N ASP A 517 22.58 -1.59 21.29
CA ASP A 517 22.63 -2.81 20.48
C ASP A 517 21.87 -2.63 19.16
N VAL A 518 20.69 -2.01 19.22
CA VAL A 518 19.90 -1.71 18.01
C VAL A 518 20.63 -0.75 17.08
N ARG A 519 21.31 0.29 17.60
CA ARG A 519 22.13 1.19 16.78
C ARG A 519 23.30 0.47 16.09
N ARG A 520 23.96 -0.48 16.78
CA ARG A 520 24.96 -1.36 16.15
C ARG A 520 24.38 -2.25 15.06
N ALA A 521 23.18 -2.81 15.27
CA ALA A 521 22.49 -3.59 14.26
C ALA A 521 22.10 -2.73 13.04
N LEU A 522 21.61 -1.51 13.25
CA LEU A 522 21.30 -0.55 12.19
C LEU A 522 22.54 -0.18 11.37
N ALA A 523 23.71 -0.04 11.99
CA ALA A 523 24.96 0.20 11.27
C ALA A 523 25.31 -0.96 10.32
N GLN A 524 25.12 -2.23 10.74
CA GLN A 524 25.30 -3.41 9.88
C GLN A 524 24.29 -3.45 8.73
N VAL A 525 23.02 -3.12 9.01
CA VAL A 525 21.97 -3.05 7.98
C VAL A 525 22.27 -1.95 6.97
N HIS A 526 22.77 -0.79 7.40
CA HIS A 526 23.17 0.30 6.50
C HIS A 526 24.28 -0.12 5.53
N GLU A 527 25.30 -0.82 6.04
CA GLU A 527 26.37 -1.37 5.20
C GLU A 527 25.81 -2.36 4.18
N THR A 528 24.91 -3.25 4.61
CA THR A 528 24.21 -4.21 3.74
C THR A 528 23.42 -3.51 2.62
N ILE A 529 22.69 -2.44 2.94
CA ILE A 529 21.91 -1.65 1.96
C ILE A 529 22.84 -0.94 0.96
N THR A 530 23.92 -0.33 1.47
CA THR A 530 24.85 0.48 0.68
C THR A 530 25.69 -0.38 -0.27
N MET A 531 26.13 -1.55 0.19
CA MET A 531 26.97 -2.48 -0.59
C MET A 531 26.17 -3.41 -1.50
N SER A 532 24.83 -3.43 -1.39
CA SER A 532 24.01 -4.30 -2.22
C SER A 532 24.03 -3.87 -3.69
N ILE A 533 24.47 -4.80 -4.55
CA ILE A 533 24.41 -4.72 -6.01
C ILE A 533 23.03 -5.09 -6.58
N HIS A 534 22.16 -5.68 -5.76
CA HIS A 534 20.86 -6.21 -6.19
C HIS A 534 19.72 -5.20 -6.04
N LEU A 535 19.93 -4.11 -5.28
CA LEU A 535 18.95 -3.04 -5.13
C LEU A 535 19.12 -1.99 -6.22
N SER A 536 18.03 -1.67 -6.91
CA SER A 536 17.97 -0.50 -7.77
C SER A 536 18.11 0.79 -6.95
N ALA A 537 18.49 1.90 -7.61
CA ALA A 537 18.66 3.17 -6.91
C ALA A 537 17.40 3.64 -6.15
N PRO A 538 16.17 3.56 -6.72
CA PRO A 538 14.96 3.91 -5.99
C PRO A 538 14.68 2.98 -4.80
N GLU A 539 14.87 1.67 -4.95
CA GLU A 539 14.67 0.71 -3.84
C GLU A 539 15.64 0.98 -2.69
N ARG A 540 16.91 1.30 -3.01
CA ARG A 540 17.91 1.67 -2.00
C ARG A 540 17.45 2.90 -1.22
N LEU A 541 16.97 3.94 -1.89
CA LEU A 541 16.45 5.16 -1.26
C LEU A 541 15.25 4.86 -0.34
N GLU A 542 14.33 3.98 -0.76
CA GLU A 542 13.15 3.63 0.04
C GLU A 542 13.49 2.86 1.32
N VAL A 543 14.44 1.94 1.25
CA VAL A 543 14.89 1.21 2.43
C VAL A 543 15.68 2.15 3.35
N LEU A 544 16.53 3.02 2.79
CA LEU A 544 17.27 4.02 3.57
C LEU A 544 16.32 5.02 4.24
N LEU A 545 15.24 5.43 3.57
CA LEU A 545 14.23 6.32 4.16
C LEU A 545 13.74 5.78 5.51
N ARG A 546 13.30 4.52 5.53
CA ARG A 546 12.84 3.87 6.77
C ARG A 546 13.98 3.67 7.75
N TRP A 547 15.18 3.32 7.28
CA TRP A 547 16.36 3.22 8.14
C TRP A 547 16.67 4.53 8.87
N HIS A 548 16.62 5.69 8.19
CA HIS A 548 16.84 6.99 8.83
C HIS A 548 15.76 7.31 9.87
N THR A 549 14.50 6.96 9.60
CA THR A 549 13.41 7.14 10.58
C THR A 549 13.65 6.33 11.84
N ILE A 550 14.08 5.07 11.72
CA ILE A 550 14.38 4.22 12.88
C ILE A 550 15.59 4.79 13.64
N CYS A 551 16.63 5.23 12.94
CA CYS A 551 17.78 5.88 13.57
C CYS A 551 17.38 7.13 14.36
N LEU A 552 16.49 7.96 13.81
CA LEU A 552 15.89 9.11 14.51
C LEU A 552 15.16 8.64 15.78
N ASP A 553 14.33 7.61 15.68
CA ASP A 553 13.58 7.06 16.82
C ASP A 553 14.49 6.45 17.92
N THR A 554 15.70 5.97 17.57
CA THR A 554 16.67 5.54 18.58
C THR A 554 17.19 6.70 19.45
N MET A 555 17.21 7.92 18.92
CA MET A 555 17.62 9.13 19.62
C MET A 555 16.48 9.70 20.45
N ILE A 556 15.30 9.84 19.84
CA ILE A 556 14.09 10.31 20.50
C ILE A 556 12.87 9.70 19.83
N ASN A 557 11.93 9.20 20.63
CA ASN A 557 10.68 8.67 20.11
C ASN A 557 9.85 9.80 19.49
N SER A 558 9.82 9.86 18.15
CA SER A 558 9.19 10.95 17.40
C SER A 558 7.69 11.05 17.66
N THR A 559 6.98 9.93 17.82
CA THR A 559 5.54 9.89 18.14
C THR A 559 5.26 10.50 19.51
N ILE A 560 6.06 10.17 20.54
CA ILE A 560 5.88 10.76 21.88
C ILE A 560 6.26 12.26 21.87
N LEU A 561 7.31 12.64 21.13
CA LEU A 561 7.73 14.03 20.97
C LEU A 561 6.65 14.88 20.28
N CYS A 562 6.05 14.38 19.20
CA CYS A 562 4.94 15.03 18.52
C CYS A 562 3.78 15.29 19.48
N ARG A 563 3.36 14.28 20.25
CA ARG A 563 2.28 14.45 21.24
C ARG A 563 2.62 15.45 22.32
N HIS A 564 3.88 15.49 22.77
CA HIS A 564 4.34 16.48 23.73
C HIS A 564 4.23 17.91 23.18
N VAL A 565 4.69 18.15 21.95
CA VAL A 565 4.57 19.46 21.29
C VAL A 565 3.10 19.83 21.13
N CYS A 566 2.27 18.94 20.58
CA CYS A 566 0.85 19.22 20.40
C CYS A 566 0.14 19.53 21.72
N SER A 567 0.37 18.74 22.78
CA SER A 567 -0.22 18.98 24.10
C SER A 567 0.28 20.27 24.76
N ARG A 568 1.54 20.66 24.55
CA ARG A 568 2.11 21.89 25.11
C ARG A 568 1.49 23.15 24.53
N TYR A 569 1.08 23.12 23.26
CA TYR A 569 0.52 24.26 22.53
C TYR A 569 -0.98 24.11 22.20
N ASP A 570 -1.67 23.19 22.88
CA ASP A 570 -3.11 22.95 22.72
C ASP A 570 -3.56 22.63 21.27
N ILE A 571 -2.70 21.94 20.53
CA ILE A 571 -3.01 21.45 19.18
C ILE A 571 -3.70 20.10 19.28
N THR A 572 -4.95 20.04 18.83
CA THR A 572 -5.66 18.77 18.69
C THR A 572 -5.04 17.93 17.58
N GLN A 573 -4.78 16.65 17.85
CA GLN A 573 -4.19 15.74 16.86
C GLN A 573 -4.75 14.32 16.97
N HIS A 574 -4.84 13.63 15.84
CA HIS A 574 -5.37 12.26 15.72
C HIS A 574 -4.41 11.30 14.98
N VAL A 575 -3.18 11.76 14.74
CA VAL A 575 -2.17 11.04 13.95
C VAL A 575 -1.34 10.11 14.82
N SER A 576 -0.98 10.58 16.01
CA SER A 576 -0.18 9.87 17.01
C SER A 576 -1.09 9.47 18.17
N GLY A 577 -1.38 8.18 18.31
CA GLY A 577 -2.14 7.63 19.42
C GLY A 577 -1.27 7.29 20.65
N GLY A 578 -1.86 6.53 21.58
CA GLY A 578 -1.20 6.04 22.79
C GLY A 578 -1.36 6.96 24.00
N SER A 579 -1.19 6.39 25.19
CA SER A 579 -1.33 7.08 26.49
C SER A 579 -0.01 7.65 27.04
N ARG A 580 1.12 7.20 26.50
CA ARG A 580 2.46 7.51 27.04
C ARG A 580 2.80 8.98 26.92
N THR A 581 3.32 9.64 27.95
CA THR A 581 3.70 11.05 27.84
C THR A 581 5.21 11.21 27.89
N MET A 582 5.71 12.35 27.40
CA MET A 582 7.13 12.70 27.62
C MET A 582 7.42 12.77 29.12
N ARG A 583 8.68 12.50 29.48
CA ARG A 583 9.11 12.58 30.89
C ARG A 583 8.76 13.96 31.47
N PRO A 584 8.19 14.02 32.70
CA PRO A 584 7.90 15.30 33.35
C PRO A 584 9.15 16.18 33.42
N GLY A 585 9.01 17.46 33.04
CA GLY A 585 10.13 18.40 33.01
C GLY A 585 11.06 18.30 31.79
N PHE A 586 10.62 17.63 30.71
CA PHE A 586 11.32 17.70 29.42
C PHE A 586 11.42 19.16 28.94
N ASP A 587 12.65 19.61 28.69
CA ASP A 587 12.97 20.95 28.24
C ASP A 587 13.51 20.88 26.80
N MET A 588 12.73 21.41 25.85
CA MET A 588 13.07 21.45 24.43
C MET A 588 14.39 22.22 24.20
N VAL A 589 14.61 23.33 24.89
CA VAL A 589 15.81 24.18 24.73
C VAL A 589 17.05 23.44 25.21
N LYS A 590 16.95 22.74 26.34
CA LYS A 590 18.05 21.89 26.82
C LYS A 590 18.31 20.72 25.86
N TRP A 591 17.25 20.09 25.37
CA TRP A 591 17.35 18.91 24.51
C TRP A 591 18.00 19.21 23.16
N VAL A 592 17.63 20.30 22.47
CA VAL A 592 18.21 20.64 21.14
C VAL A 592 19.73 20.85 21.17
N ASN A 593 20.29 21.14 22.34
CA ASN A 593 21.73 21.31 22.55
C ASN A 593 22.46 19.99 22.87
N THR A 594 21.76 18.86 22.94
CA THR A 594 22.36 17.53 23.16
C THR A 594 22.91 16.94 21.86
N GLU A 595 23.81 15.96 21.99
CA GLU A 595 24.30 15.21 20.84
C GLU A 595 23.16 14.45 20.13
N ASP A 596 22.24 13.84 20.88
CA ASP A 596 21.15 13.05 20.33
C ASP A 596 20.18 13.89 19.51
N ALA A 597 19.92 15.15 19.90
CA ALA A 597 19.14 16.07 19.09
C ALA A 597 19.84 16.41 17.77
N ARG A 598 21.17 16.64 17.79
CA ARG A 598 21.94 16.88 16.57
C ARG A 598 22.00 15.66 15.66
N ARG A 599 22.09 14.44 16.22
CA ARG A 599 21.95 13.18 15.46
C ARG A 599 20.58 13.06 14.81
N ALA A 600 19.51 13.23 15.60
CA ALA A 600 18.12 13.19 15.11
C ALA A 600 17.89 14.20 13.97
N LEU A 601 18.45 15.39 14.09
CA LEU A 601 18.40 16.43 13.05
C LEU A 601 19.09 16.01 11.75
N LEU A 602 20.28 15.39 11.80
CA LEU A 602 20.94 14.88 10.60
C LEU A 602 20.08 13.82 9.89
N HIS A 603 19.45 12.91 10.64
CA HIS A 603 18.54 11.92 10.07
C HIS A 603 17.25 12.57 9.52
N ALA A 604 16.69 13.59 10.18
CA ALA A 604 15.53 14.34 9.69
C ALA A 604 15.80 15.01 8.33
N ILE A 605 16.99 15.60 8.17
CA ILE A 605 17.41 16.24 6.92
C ILE A 605 17.60 15.21 5.82
N ALA A 606 18.23 14.06 6.12
CA ALA A 606 18.36 12.98 5.15
C ALA A 606 17.01 12.40 4.71
N ILE A 607 16.03 12.29 5.61
CA ILE A 607 14.67 11.85 5.26
C ILE A 607 14.07 12.78 4.19
N GLN A 608 14.18 14.09 4.38
CA GLN A 608 13.69 15.06 3.41
C GLN A 608 14.46 14.96 2.08
N ASP A 609 15.80 14.96 2.13
CA ASP A 609 16.64 14.88 0.93
C ASP A 609 16.37 13.61 0.12
N ILE A 610 16.12 12.47 0.78
CA ILE A 610 15.76 11.20 0.13
C ILE A 610 14.43 11.32 -0.60
N VAL A 611 13.41 11.89 0.05
CA VAL A 611 12.08 12.05 -0.56
C VAL A 611 12.13 12.99 -1.76
N GLU A 612 12.92 14.06 -1.70
CA GLU A 612 13.12 14.97 -2.83
C GLU A 612 13.84 14.31 -4.02
N GLN A 613 14.68 13.30 -3.77
CA GLN A 613 15.38 12.51 -4.80
C GLN A 613 14.55 11.37 -5.39
N LEU A 614 13.50 10.91 -4.69
CA LEU A 614 12.68 9.78 -5.16
C LEU A 614 11.92 10.15 -6.44
N PRO A 615 11.90 9.25 -7.45
CA PRO A 615 11.11 9.49 -8.66
C PRO A 615 9.63 9.69 -8.32
N ARG A 616 8.95 10.61 -9.02
CA ARG A 616 7.52 10.92 -8.80
C ARG A 616 6.60 9.70 -8.84
N GLY A 617 6.96 8.66 -9.60
CA GLY A 617 6.22 7.40 -9.68
C GLY A 617 6.32 6.49 -8.44
N ARG A 618 7.19 6.82 -7.47
CA ARG A 618 7.42 6.07 -6.23
C ARG A 618 6.86 6.75 -4.98
N ALA A 619 5.97 7.74 -5.15
CA ALA A 619 5.27 8.40 -4.05
C ALA A 619 4.37 7.46 -3.21
N HIS A 620 4.15 6.22 -3.67
CA HIS A 620 3.33 5.19 -3.04
C HIS A 620 4.03 4.38 -1.95
N VAL A 621 5.24 4.76 -1.55
CA VAL A 621 6.00 4.03 -0.53
C VAL A 621 5.39 4.27 0.85
N ILE A 622 5.08 3.18 1.55
CA ILE A 622 4.27 3.19 2.77
C ILE A 622 4.86 3.95 3.94
N HIS A 623 6.20 4.07 3.98
CA HIS A 623 6.89 4.77 5.06
C HIS A 623 7.03 6.28 4.82
N ILE A 624 6.76 6.81 3.62
CA ILE A 624 7.01 8.24 3.33
C ILE A 624 6.28 9.18 4.29
N PRO A 625 4.96 9.07 4.53
CA PRO A 625 4.24 10.03 5.36
C PRO A 625 4.75 10.07 6.80
N SER A 626 4.92 8.91 7.43
CA SER A 626 5.40 8.83 8.82
C SER A 626 6.86 9.29 8.96
N SER A 627 7.70 8.98 7.98
CA SER A 627 9.10 9.42 7.95
C SER A 627 9.19 10.95 7.89
N LEU A 628 8.48 11.57 6.94
CA LEU A 628 8.45 13.03 6.81
C LEU A 628 7.86 13.70 8.04
N PHE A 629 6.78 13.13 8.61
CA PHE A 629 6.16 13.70 9.81
C PHE A 629 7.12 13.65 11.02
N SER A 630 7.90 12.57 11.14
CA SER A 630 8.97 12.46 12.13
C SER A 630 10.04 13.53 11.93
N ALA A 631 10.46 13.77 10.68
CA ALA A 631 11.41 14.83 10.36
C ALA A 631 10.85 16.23 10.69
N THR A 632 9.60 16.53 10.32
CA THR A 632 8.94 17.81 10.66
C THR A 632 8.84 18.00 12.17
N THR A 633 8.59 16.92 12.92
CA THR A 633 8.55 16.96 14.40
C THR A 633 9.89 17.41 14.98
N ILE A 634 11.02 17.00 14.38
CA ILE A 634 12.33 17.50 14.80
C ILE A 634 12.49 18.97 14.45
N TYR A 635 12.11 19.39 13.24
CA TYR A 635 12.26 20.78 12.82
C TYR A 635 11.45 21.76 13.66
N VAL A 636 10.20 21.42 14.02
CA VAL A 636 9.38 22.28 14.87
C VAL A 636 9.98 22.42 16.27
N VAL A 637 10.54 21.34 16.84
CA VAL A 637 11.17 21.39 18.17
C VAL A 637 12.41 22.29 18.17
N PHE A 638 13.25 22.19 17.14
CA PHE A 638 14.40 23.10 17.00
C PHE A 638 13.97 24.56 16.80
N SER A 639 12.94 24.79 15.97
CA SER A 639 12.44 26.14 15.69
C SER A 639 11.84 26.79 16.94
N LEU A 640 11.01 26.05 17.70
CA LEU A 640 10.44 26.51 18.97
C LEU A 640 11.48 26.73 20.07
N ALA A 641 12.63 26.05 19.99
CA ALA A 641 13.77 26.26 20.89
C ALA A 641 14.66 27.46 20.46
N GLY A 642 14.30 28.18 19.38
CA GLY A 642 15.02 29.35 18.88
C GLY A 642 16.18 29.03 17.95
N VAL A 643 16.35 27.77 17.52
CA VAL A 643 17.40 27.35 16.58
C VAL A 643 16.79 27.24 15.18
N THR A 644 16.94 28.29 14.38
CA THR A 644 16.31 28.37 13.04
C THR A 644 17.29 28.12 11.89
N ASN A 645 18.57 28.44 12.06
CA ASN A 645 19.60 28.24 11.04
C ASN A 645 20.65 27.23 11.53
N ILE A 646 20.93 26.21 10.72
CA ILE A 646 21.90 25.17 11.04
C ILE A 646 22.97 25.13 9.96
N HIS A 647 24.23 25.07 10.43
CA HIS A 647 25.39 24.83 9.59
C HIS A 647 25.66 23.33 9.54
N LEU A 648 25.44 22.72 8.37
CA LEU A 648 25.64 21.28 8.20
C LEU A 648 27.07 20.91 7.82
N PRO A 649 27.53 19.71 8.20
CA PRO A 649 28.74 19.12 7.64
C PRO A 649 28.64 19.00 6.12
N ARG A 650 29.77 19.13 5.41
CA ARG A 650 29.82 18.96 3.94
C ARG A 650 29.58 17.51 3.53
N THR A 651 30.12 16.58 4.32
CA THR A 651 29.97 15.14 4.12
C THR A 651 29.55 14.50 5.42
N ILE A 652 28.40 13.82 5.40
CA ILE A 652 27.87 13.11 6.56
C ILE A 652 28.39 11.67 6.54
N VAL A 653 29.14 11.30 7.58
CA VAL A 653 29.55 9.91 7.81
C VAL A 653 28.49 9.26 8.72
N TRP A 654 27.60 8.46 8.15
CA TRP A 654 26.44 7.93 8.88
C TRP A 654 26.79 7.05 10.08
N GLN A 655 27.94 6.39 10.07
CA GLN A 655 28.43 5.67 11.25
C GLN A 655 28.70 6.61 12.43
N ASP A 656 29.26 7.80 12.18
CA ASP A 656 29.51 8.82 13.21
C ASP A 656 28.22 9.52 13.68
N ALA A 657 27.21 9.61 12.79
CA ALA A 657 25.91 10.16 13.14
C ALA A 657 25.07 9.19 13.98
N LEU A 658 25.26 7.87 13.82
CA LEU A 658 24.47 6.85 14.50
C LEU A 658 25.10 6.37 15.82
N LEU A 659 26.41 6.10 15.81
CA LEU A 659 27.10 5.46 16.93
C LEU A 659 27.72 6.51 17.88
N SER A 660 27.53 6.31 19.17
CA SER A 660 28.22 7.05 20.24
C SER A 660 29.45 6.29 20.72
N ARG A 661 30.33 6.96 21.47
CA ARG A 661 31.51 6.31 22.08
C ARG A 661 31.12 5.12 22.96
N ALA A 662 29.97 5.21 23.63
CA ALA A 662 29.43 4.13 24.45
C ALA A 662 29.05 2.89 23.63
N ASP A 663 28.58 3.05 22.39
CA ASP A 663 28.20 1.90 21.54
C ASP A 663 29.40 1.10 21.04
N LEU A 664 30.55 1.76 20.89
CA LEU A 664 31.78 1.19 20.38
C LEU A 664 32.56 0.39 21.44
N ASN A 665 32.10 0.38 22.70
CA ASN A 665 32.79 -0.25 23.84
C ASN A 665 34.27 0.17 23.98
N LEU A 666 34.62 1.37 23.50
CA LEU A 666 35.95 1.93 23.67
C LEU A 666 36.06 2.48 25.09
N GLY A 667 36.96 1.90 25.89
CA GLY A 667 37.35 2.49 27.17
C GLY A 667 37.95 3.88 26.97
N CYS A 668 37.84 4.74 28.00
CA CYS A 668 38.29 6.14 27.96
C CYS A 668 39.78 6.31 27.57
N ASP A 669 40.60 5.26 27.67
CA ASP A 669 42.06 5.38 27.69
C ASP A 669 42.82 4.82 26.47
N THR A 670 42.14 4.27 25.45
CA THR A 670 42.85 3.74 24.27
C THR A 670 42.77 4.67 23.05
N LEU A 671 43.79 5.54 23.00
CA LEU A 671 44.48 6.07 21.81
C LEU A 671 43.82 7.18 20.98
N ARG A 672 44.51 8.33 21.03
CA ARG A 672 44.62 9.46 20.07
C ARG A 672 43.32 9.96 19.41
N PRO A 673 42.99 11.25 19.52
CA PRO A 673 41.94 11.82 18.68
C PRO A 673 42.41 11.69 17.23
N SER A 674 41.83 10.75 16.46
CA SER A 674 41.76 10.96 15.02
C SER A 674 41.14 12.35 14.88
N THR A 675 41.79 13.27 14.18
CA THR A 675 41.20 14.54 13.76
C THR A 675 39.76 14.27 13.32
N GLY A 676 38.79 14.60 14.18
CA GLY A 676 37.46 14.03 14.09
C GLY A 676 36.81 14.42 12.77
N SER A 677 36.13 13.44 12.14
CA SER A 677 35.20 13.68 11.04
C SER A 677 34.36 14.93 11.33
N GLU A 678 34.12 15.77 10.32
CA GLU A 678 33.29 16.98 10.46
C GLU A 678 31.91 16.63 11.06
N THR A 679 31.38 15.43 10.74
CA THR A 679 30.15 14.90 11.34
C THR A 679 30.27 14.73 12.85
N ARG A 680 31.36 14.13 13.33
CA ARG A 680 31.56 13.87 14.77
C ARG A 680 31.68 15.18 15.55
N ARG A 681 32.39 16.18 15.02
CA ARG A 681 32.47 17.50 15.65
C ARG A 681 31.15 18.26 15.63
N PHE A 682 30.39 18.18 14.54
CA PHE A 682 29.03 18.73 14.54
C PHE A 682 28.17 18.08 15.64
N VAL A 683 28.22 16.76 15.78
CA VAL A 683 27.46 16.04 16.80
C VAL A 683 27.93 16.36 18.22
N GLU A 684 29.24 16.39 18.49
CA GLU A 684 29.78 16.65 19.84
C GLU A 684 29.71 18.14 20.23
N GLU A 685 30.03 19.06 19.31
CA GLU A 685 30.25 20.49 19.61
C GLU A 685 29.26 21.46 18.95
N GLY A 686 28.42 20.99 18.00
CA GLY A 686 27.54 21.86 17.22
C GLY A 686 28.26 22.78 16.24
N ARG A 687 29.54 22.51 15.93
CA ARG A 687 30.40 23.33 15.07
C ARG A 687 30.77 22.61 13.77
N THR A 688 30.93 23.37 12.70
CA THR A 688 31.49 22.90 11.42
C THR A 688 32.75 23.71 11.08
N ASP A 689 33.69 23.11 10.34
CA ASP A 689 35.00 23.73 10.00
C ASP A 689 34.92 24.77 8.88
N SER A 690 33.72 25.03 8.39
CA SER A 690 33.55 25.91 7.23
C SER A 690 33.83 27.36 7.62
N PRO A 691 34.70 28.07 6.86
CA PRO A 691 34.74 29.54 6.93
C PRO A 691 33.33 30.11 6.74
N PRO A 692 32.99 31.25 7.38
CA PRO A 692 31.68 31.87 7.20
C PRO A 692 31.42 32.09 5.70
N GLY A 693 30.37 31.44 5.18
CA GLY A 693 29.93 31.55 3.78
C GLY A 693 30.13 30.32 2.88
N MET A 694 30.72 29.21 3.36
CA MET A 694 31.00 28.03 2.50
C MET A 694 30.40 26.69 2.98
N GLY A 695 29.69 26.67 4.10
CA GLY A 695 28.90 25.51 4.56
C GLY A 695 27.44 25.61 4.11
N ALA A 696 26.78 24.47 3.87
CA ALA A 696 25.35 24.46 3.58
C ALA A 696 24.57 24.91 4.83
N VAL A 697 24.00 26.12 4.77
CA VAL A 697 23.11 26.63 5.81
C VAL A 697 21.69 26.23 5.45
N ARG A 698 21.03 25.50 6.35
CA ARG A 698 19.61 25.16 6.22
C ARG A 698 18.80 26.01 7.19
N ASN A 699 17.73 26.62 6.69
CA ASN A 699 16.77 27.34 7.51
C ASN A 699 15.59 26.41 7.79
N LEU A 700 15.41 26.00 9.05
CA LEU A 700 14.42 24.98 9.40
C LEU A 700 12.97 25.40 9.12
N LEU A 701 12.67 26.70 9.26
CA LEU A 701 11.34 27.21 8.96
C LEU A 701 11.06 27.11 7.46
N TYR A 702 12.05 27.43 6.62
CA TYR A 702 11.97 27.20 5.18
C TYR A 702 11.80 25.70 4.84
N GLU A 703 12.56 24.82 5.49
CA GLU A 703 12.45 23.38 5.28
C GLU A 703 11.08 22.84 5.72
N MET A 704 10.51 23.30 6.85
CA MET A 704 9.14 22.96 7.25
C MET A 704 8.11 23.39 6.21
N ASN A 705 8.26 24.59 5.62
CA ASN A 705 7.42 25.05 4.51
C ASN A 705 7.59 24.17 3.25
N SER A 706 8.79 23.66 2.98
CA SER A 706 9.04 22.69 1.90
C SER A 706 8.34 21.36 2.19
N LEU A 707 8.48 20.83 3.40
CA LEU A 707 7.82 19.60 3.84
C LEU A 707 6.29 19.72 3.74
N GLN A 708 5.70 20.84 4.12
CA GLN A 708 4.26 21.08 3.95
C GLN A 708 3.83 20.93 2.48
N LYS A 709 4.61 21.46 1.53
CA LYS A 709 4.33 21.30 0.09
C LYS A 709 4.45 19.83 -0.35
N LEU A 710 5.43 19.09 0.18
CA LEU A 710 5.55 17.65 -0.09
C LEU A 710 4.32 16.89 0.45
N PHE A 711 3.84 17.21 1.65
CA PHE A 711 2.59 16.67 2.20
C PHE A 711 1.39 16.97 1.31
N ARG A 712 1.34 18.16 0.70
CA ARG A 712 0.30 18.51 -0.30
C ARG A 712 0.33 17.63 -1.55
N CYS A 713 1.51 17.16 -1.96
CA CYS A 713 1.61 16.15 -3.01
C CYS A 713 1.16 14.77 -2.52
N LEU A 714 1.46 14.43 -1.26
CA LEU A 714 1.21 13.11 -0.67
C LEU A 714 -0.24 12.85 -0.27
N PHE A 715 -1.02 13.85 0.19
CA PHE A 715 -2.41 13.59 0.60
C PHE A 715 -3.29 13.09 -0.55
N SER A 716 -2.88 13.29 -1.80
CA SER A 716 -3.55 12.67 -2.96
C SER A 716 -3.54 11.14 -2.90
N GLN A 717 -2.61 10.55 -2.13
CA GLN A 717 -2.34 9.11 -2.06
C GLN A 717 -2.43 8.55 -0.64
N TRP A 718 -1.98 9.30 0.37
CA TRP A 718 -1.95 8.88 1.77
C TRP A 718 -2.95 9.69 2.58
N GLY A 719 -4.04 9.06 3.00
CA GLY A 719 -5.07 9.74 3.77
C GLY A 719 -4.59 10.32 5.10
N ILE A 720 -3.68 9.63 5.79
CA ILE A 720 -3.07 10.14 7.03
C ILE A 720 -2.23 11.40 6.81
N ALA A 721 -1.69 11.58 5.60
CA ALA A 721 -0.90 12.76 5.25
C ALA A 721 -1.75 14.04 5.26
N HIS A 722 -3.07 13.93 5.11
CA HIS A 722 -3.99 15.06 5.25
C HIS A 722 -4.03 15.58 6.69
N ASP A 723 -4.30 14.69 7.66
CA ASP A 723 -4.30 15.03 9.09
C ASP A 723 -2.90 15.53 9.54
N MET A 724 -1.82 14.96 9.00
CA MET A 724 -0.45 15.40 9.27
C MET A 724 -0.18 16.82 8.76
N GLU A 725 -0.67 17.19 7.58
CA GLU A 725 -0.48 18.53 7.01
C GLU A 725 -1.19 19.61 7.83
N GLU A 726 -2.38 19.32 8.35
CA GLU A 726 -3.13 20.23 9.23
C GLU A 726 -2.36 20.54 10.53
N ILE A 727 -1.69 19.53 11.11
CA ILE A 727 -0.83 19.72 12.28
C ILE A 727 0.41 20.57 11.92
N ILE A 728 1.01 20.29 10.76
CA ILE A 728 2.19 21.02 10.30
C ILE A 728 1.87 22.50 10.04
N ASP A 729 0.68 22.81 9.53
CA ASP A 729 0.22 24.18 9.32
C ASP A 729 0.13 24.97 10.64
N GLN A 730 -0.42 24.34 11.68
CA GLN A 730 -0.45 24.91 13.03
C GLN A 730 0.96 25.08 13.60
N TRP A 731 1.87 24.11 13.39
CA TRP A 731 3.27 24.22 13.82
C TRP A 731 4.02 25.36 13.13
N ILE A 732 3.83 25.54 11.83
CA ILE A 732 4.43 26.66 11.08
C ILE A 732 3.91 27.98 11.65
N THR A 733 2.60 28.07 11.90
CA THR A 733 1.97 29.26 12.50
C THR A 733 2.53 29.58 13.90
N LEU A 734 2.84 28.56 14.71
CA LEU A 734 3.45 28.74 16.03
C LEU A 734 4.92 29.17 15.98
N CYS A 735 5.64 28.82 14.91
CA CYS A 735 7.05 29.17 14.76
C CYS A 735 7.26 30.58 14.18
N HIS A 736 6.24 31.12 13.51
CA HIS A 736 6.18 32.51 13.05
C HIS A 736 5.76 33.44 14.20
#